data_AF-A0A1I3F8I7-F1
#
_entry.id   AF-A0A1I3F8I7-F1
#
_cell.length_a   1.000
_cell.length_b   1.000
_cell.length_c   1.000
_cell.angle_alpha   90.00
_cell.angle_beta   90.00
_cell.angle_gamma   90.00
#
_symmetry.space_group_name_H-M   'P 1'
#
loop_
_entity.id
_entity.type
_entity.pdbx_description
1 polymer ?
#
loop_
_entity_poly.entity_id
_entity_poly.type
_entity_poly.pdbx_seq_one_letter_code
_entity_poly.pdbx_strand_id
1 'polypeptide(L)'
;MEKYKVDWRQLNSFCSMENFDFETTKELRPLKDIIGQDRAVKSLEFGLKMNKKGYNIYISGLSGTGRSSYSESIARSYAENMSTPQDWVYVYNFKHPDKPKALGMEAGLGRQFKKDIESMIEQIRNEIIMAFRSTEYESKKTELVKDYQKKNQEMLKKLNEIAAQYGFMFKETEHGLVTIPLVEDRPMSQEEYENLSAEKMDELREKSNELSLKTFEHFNEIKDLEEQLRRKVKKLDEKTGYDVINYYIKKLLNRYNHRKEIREYINEMERDIVENIHRFRKGEDSSQEKGSAFFIKKSGDDHFHLRYKVNLLVDHSETKHAPIINENNPTFYNLMGAIEYKNEMGALKTDFTQIKAGSLHMANGGFLLLHTREILLQPYAWDTLKRALKTNEINIENLSQQMGLIVTSSLKPEPIPLDIKVILIGDAYTYSLLYALDEDFKKLFKIMADFDTEMSRDQENMEKMAAFIATHCEEVGLKDFDRSAVCRVIQYSSRLADHQEKLTSRFSQVVEVLYEADQWATEDYSDTVAVEHVDKSIEERIYRNNKYEEKLNELFQDGTLLMDVTGNKTGQINGLVVMGSGQHSFGKPSRITVTTYRGKPGIINIEREVAKSGPIHSKGVYVLSGYLGKKYAQEHPISLSVSISFEQNYSMIDGDSASSTELYGILSSISNVPIKQSIAVTGSVNQNGEIQPIGGVNEKIEGFFDVCKRMGFTGDQGVIIPKQNMKNLMLKDEVVEAVKDGEFHIYAISHVEEGIEILTGVPAGTEDENGNYPEGTINAMVRSRLKRIHKEDSKKANDSKDA
;
A
#
# COMPACT_ATOMS: atom_id res chain seq x y z
N MET A 1 -49.19 -24.26 -15.96
CA MET A 1 -48.02 -24.72 -15.18
C MET A 1 -46.82 -24.94 -16.10
N GLU A 2 -46.92 -25.78 -17.14
CA GLU A 2 -45.78 -26.10 -18.04
C GLU A 2 -45.12 -24.88 -18.71
N LYS A 3 -45.89 -23.86 -19.10
CA LYS A 3 -45.35 -22.66 -19.76
C LYS A 3 -44.34 -21.84 -18.94
N TYR A 4 -44.26 -22.06 -17.63
CA TYR A 4 -43.33 -21.34 -16.75
C TYR A 4 -42.13 -22.18 -16.34
N LYS A 5 -42.09 -23.47 -16.73
CA LYS A 5 -40.96 -24.34 -16.43
C LYS A 5 -39.73 -23.91 -17.23
N VAL A 6 -38.58 -24.03 -16.60
CA VAL A 6 -37.27 -23.74 -17.18
C VAL A 6 -36.69 -25.02 -17.78
N ASP A 7 -36.19 -24.96 -19.01
CA ASP A 7 -35.51 -26.10 -19.64
C ASP A 7 -34.15 -26.34 -18.97
N TRP A 8 -33.77 -27.61 -18.77
CA TRP A 8 -32.53 -27.98 -18.10
C TRP A 8 -31.28 -27.36 -18.76
N ARG A 9 -31.30 -27.12 -20.08
CA ARG A 9 -30.20 -26.47 -20.81
C ARG A 9 -29.96 -25.02 -20.42
N GLN A 10 -30.92 -24.39 -19.75
CA GLN A 10 -30.86 -22.99 -19.31
C GLN A 10 -30.45 -22.85 -17.84
N LEU A 11 -30.19 -23.95 -17.14
CA LEU A 11 -29.88 -23.96 -15.70
C LEU A 11 -28.40 -23.76 -15.38
N ASN A 12 -27.56 -23.81 -16.41
CA ASN A 12 -26.12 -23.65 -16.31
C ASN A 12 -25.57 -23.13 -17.65
N SER A 13 -24.34 -22.65 -17.67
CA SER A 13 -23.65 -22.18 -18.87
C SER A 13 -22.56 -23.18 -19.27
N PHE A 14 -22.97 -24.23 -19.99
CA PHE A 14 -22.08 -25.30 -20.45
C PHE A 14 -21.01 -24.77 -21.40
N CYS A 15 -19.77 -25.23 -21.24
CA CYS A 15 -18.67 -24.93 -22.14
C CYS A 15 -18.48 -26.12 -23.10
N SER A 16 -18.52 -25.86 -24.41
CA SER A 16 -18.31 -26.90 -25.43
C SER A 16 -16.83 -27.06 -25.72
N MET A 17 -16.37 -28.31 -25.86
CA MET A 17 -15.03 -28.62 -26.35
C MET A 17 -14.80 -28.12 -27.78
N GLU A 18 -15.85 -27.94 -28.58
CA GLU A 18 -15.75 -27.38 -29.93
C GLU A 18 -15.32 -25.90 -29.93
N ASN A 19 -15.34 -25.24 -28.77
CA ASN A 19 -14.88 -23.86 -28.64
C ASN A 19 -13.34 -23.73 -28.65
N PHE A 20 -12.59 -24.84 -28.61
CA PHE A 20 -11.14 -24.79 -28.54
C PHE A 20 -10.44 -25.75 -29.50
N ASP A 21 -9.41 -25.24 -30.16
CA ASP A 21 -8.63 -25.93 -31.20
C ASP A 21 -7.36 -26.64 -30.68
N PHE A 22 -7.26 -26.91 -29.37
CA PHE A 22 -6.12 -27.60 -28.73
C PHE A 22 -6.56 -28.86 -28.00
N GLU A 23 -5.66 -29.84 -27.82
CA GLU A 23 -5.93 -31.00 -26.96
C GLU A 23 -5.52 -30.73 -25.51
N THR A 24 -4.34 -30.11 -25.34
CA THR A 24 -3.79 -29.76 -24.02
C THR A 24 -3.27 -28.32 -23.96
N THR A 25 -3.21 -27.74 -22.75
CA THR A 25 -2.66 -26.39 -22.53
C THR A 25 -1.21 -26.22 -22.97
N LYS A 26 -0.47 -27.32 -23.15
CA LYS A 26 0.89 -27.33 -23.70
C LYS A 26 1.01 -26.70 -25.08
N GLU A 27 -0.06 -26.76 -25.87
CA GLU A 27 -0.11 -26.23 -27.23
C GLU A 27 -0.37 -24.71 -27.25
N LEU A 28 -0.78 -24.14 -26.12
CA LEU A 28 -1.12 -22.73 -25.99
C LEU A 28 0.13 -21.90 -25.71
N ARG A 29 0.13 -20.67 -26.24
CA ARG A 29 1.15 -19.68 -25.87
C ARG A 29 0.77 -19.03 -24.53
N PRO A 30 1.70 -18.96 -23.58
CA PRO A 30 1.47 -18.26 -22.31
C PRO A 30 1.03 -16.82 -22.55
N LEU A 31 0.01 -16.42 -21.79
CA LEU A 31 -0.49 -15.05 -21.76
C LEU A 31 0.51 -14.14 -21.04
N LYS A 32 0.81 -12.98 -21.64
CA LYS A 32 1.64 -11.92 -21.04
C LYS A 32 0.83 -10.73 -20.50
N ASP A 33 -0.43 -10.62 -20.90
CA ASP A 33 -1.33 -9.52 -20.55
C ASP A 33 -2.36 -9.95 -19.50
N ILE A 34 -3.08 -8.99 -18.92
CA ILE A 34 -4.21 -9.27 -18.03
C ILE A 34 -5.50 -9.50 -18.82
N ILE A 35 -6.34 -10.42 -18.35
CA ILE A 35 -7.61 -10.77 -18.99
C ILE A 35 -8.75 -9.92 -18.43
N GLY A 36 -9.61 -9.42 -19.32
CA GLY A 36 -10.91 -8.86 -18.93
C GLY A 36 -10.87 -7.52 -18.19
N GLN A 37 -9.73 -6.83 -18.18
CA GLN A 37 -9.51 -5.61 -17.39
C GLN A 37 -9.28 -4.35 -18.24
N ASP A 38 -9.89 -4.26 -19.42
CA ASP A 38 -9.60 -3.22 -20.43
C ASP A 38 -9.65 -1.78 -19.87
N ARG A 39 -10.61 -1.49 -18.99
CA ARG A 39 -10.74 -0.16 -18.37
C ARG A 39 -9.55 0.13 -17.45
N ALA A 40 -9.20 -0.80 -16.57
CA ALA A 40 -8.08 -0.67 -15.65
C ALA A 40 -6.76 -0.52 -16.42
N VAL A 41 -6.56 -1.35 -17.46
CA VAL A 41 -5.39 -1.30 -18.35
C VAL A 41 -5.25 0.05 -19.02
N LYS A 42 -6.32 0.56 -19.66
CA LYS A 42 -6.30 1.87 -20.32
C LYS A 42 -6.02 3.02 -19.35
N SER A 43 -6.63 2.98 -18.16
CA SER A 43 -6.36 3.97 -17.10
C SER A 43 -4.91 3.92 -16.62
N LEU A 44 -4.35 2.73 -16.42
CA LEU A 44 -2.95 2.54 -16.03
C LEU A 44 -2.00 3.07 -17.08
N GLU A 45 -2.15 2.64 -18.34
CA GLU A 45 -1.32 3.12 -19.45
C GLU A 45 -1.37 4.64 -19.58
N PHE A 46 -2.55 5.24 -19.48
CA PHE A 46 -2.70 6.69 -19.53
C PHE A 46 -1.98 7.37 -18.37
N GLY A 47 -2.10 6.83 -17.15
CA GLY A 47 -1.41 7.35 -15.96
C GLY A 47 0.10 7.23 -16.03
N LEU A 48 0.62 6.13 -16.59
CA LEU A 48 2.05 5.87 -16.77
C LEU A 48 2.64 6.78 -17.86
N LYS A 49 1.92 7.05 -18.95
CA LYS A 49 2.32 7.99 -20.00
C LYS A 49 2.33 9.45 -19.52
N MET A 50 1.66 9.78 -18.42
CA MET A 50 1.46 11.15 -17.96
C MET A 50 2.56 11.62 -17.00
N ASN A 51 3.56 12.35 -17.49
CA ASN A 51 4.68 12.87 -16.69
C ASN A 51 4.39 14.25 -16.03
N LYS A 52 3.16 14.48 -15.59
CA LYS A 52 2.75 15.74 -14.95
C LYS A 52 2.50 15.55 -13.46
N LYS A 53 2.80 16.60 -12.69
CA LYS A 53 2.61 16.63 -11.24
C LYS A 53 1.15 16.31 -10.86
N GLY A 54 0.99 15.44 -9.88
CA GLY A 54 -0.30 15.02 -9.35
C GLY A 54 -1.06 14.00 -10.19
N TYR A 55 -0.42 13.41 -11.21
CA TYR A 55 -0.95 12.27 -11.95
C TYR A 55 -0.33 10.95 -11.45
N ASN A 56 -0.33 10.76 -10.12
CA ASN A 56 -0.07 9.45 -9.54
C ASN A 56 -1.30 8.56 -9.69
N ILE A 57 -1.10 7.26 -9.55
CA ILE A 57 -2.11 6.25 -9.86
C ILE A 57 -2.59 5.60 -8.57
N TYR A 58 -3.91 5.47 -8.44
CA TYR A 58 -4.53 4.58 -7.47
C TYR A 58 -5.18 3.41 -8.20
N ILE A 59 -4.88 2.21 -7.74
CA ILE A 59 -5.38 0.96 -8.27
C ILE A 59 -6.38 0.40 -7.28
N SER A 60 -7.63 0.35 -7.71
CA SER A 60 -8.78 -0.17 -6.99
C SER A 60 -9.10 -1.58 -7.46
N GLY A 61 -9.54 -2.45 -6.56
CA GLY A 61 -10.02 -3.79 -6.89
C GLY A 61 -10.19 -4.68 -5.66
N LEU A 62 -10.83 -5.84 -5.81
CA LEU A 62 -10.80 -6.87 -4.77
C LEU A 62 -9.46 -7.61 -4.75
N SER A 63 -9.18 -8.30 -3.65
CA SER A 63 -8.04 -9.22 -3.62
C SER A 63 -8.24 -10.36 -4.62
N GLY A 64 -7.14 -10.80 -5.24
CA GLY A 64 -7.16 -11.89 -6.21
C GLY A 64 -7.47 -11.51 -7.65
N THR A 65 -7.66 -10.22 -7.98
CA THR A 65 -7.94 -9.77 -9.36
C THR A 65 -6.69 -9.61 -10.25
N GLY A 66 -5.51 -10.01 -9.78
CA GLY A 66 -4.24 -9.78 -10.48
C GLY A 66 -3.75 -8.32 -10.47
N ARG A 67 -4.39 -7.43 -9.70
CA ARG A 67 -4.02 -6.00 -9.65
C ARG A 67 -2.55 -5.76 -9.31
N SER A 68 -1.98 -6.43 -8.32
CA SER A 68 -0.59 -6.19 -7.91
C SER A 68 0.41 -6.70 -8.95
N SER A 69 0.24 -7.94 -9.41
CA SER A 69 1.13 -8.56 -10.40
C SER A 69 1.09 -7.79 -11.73
N TYR A 70 -0.11 -7.37 -12.18
CA TYR A 70 -0.23 -6.58 -13.40
C TYR A 70 0.39 -5.20 -13.25
N SER A 71 0.21 -4.53 -12.10
CA SER A 71 0.82 -3.22 -11.84
C SER A 71 2.34 -3.26 -11.92
N GLU A 72 2.94 -4.31 -11.38
CA GLU A 72 4.39 -4.50 -11.44
C GLU A 72 4.85 -4.80 -12.87
N SER A 73 4.17 -5.71 -13.57
CA SER A 73 4.48 -6.09 -14.95
C SER A 73 4.41 -4.88 -15.90
N ILE A 74 3.33 -4.10 -15.83
CA ILE A 74 3.18 -2.91 -16.68
C ILE A 74 4.17 -1.81 -16.32
N ALA A 75 4.42 -1.57 -15.01
CA ALA A 75 5.44 -0.62 -14.58
C ALA A 75 6.83 -1.04 -15.10
N ARG A 76 7.11 -2.35 -15.15
CA ARG A 76 8.36 -2.92 -15.68
C ARG A 76 8.52 -2.69 -17.18
N SER A 77 7.49 -2.98 -17.96
CA SER A 77 7.51 -2.71 -19.40
C SER A 77 7.74 -1.22 -19.72
N TYR A 78 7.16 -0.31 -18.94
CA TYR A 78 7.41 1.13 -19.11
C TYR A 78 8.81 1.54 -18.64
N ALA A 79 9.26 1.01 -17.50
CA ALA A 79 10.57 1.29 -16.94
C ALA A 79 11.70 0.91 -17.90
N GLU A 80 11.60 -0.23 -18.58
CA GLU A 80 12.55 -0.72 -19.59
C GLU A 80 12.77 0.26 -20.75
N ASN A 81 11.78 1.10 -21.06
CA ASN A 81 11.86 2.11 -22.11
C ASN A 81 12.32 3.49 -21.60
N MET A 82 12.56 3.64 -20.29
CA MET A 82 13.01 4.88 -19.66
C MET A 82 14.53 4.86 -19.45
N SER A 83 15.16 6.04 -19.53
CA SER A 83 16.59 6.20 -19.27
C SER A 83 16.94 5.88 -17.82
N THR A 84 18.11 5.27 -17.59
CA THR A 84 18.65 5.07 -16.24
C THR A 84 18.78 6.42 -15.51
N PRO A 85 18.27 6.54 -14.27
CA PRO A 85 18.32 7.78 -13.50
C PRO A 85 19.73 8.11 -13.00
N GLN A 86 19.85 9.28 -12.38
CA GLN A 86 21.11 9.80 -11.85
C GLN A 86 21.57 9.04 -10.60
N ASP A 87 22.88 8.91 -10.43
CA ASP A 87 23.49 8.58 -9.15
C ASP A 87 23.38 9.78 -8.22
N TRP A 88 23.18 9.52 -6.92
CA TRP A 88 23.15 10.57 -5.90
C TRP A 88 24.23 10.32 -4.85
N VAL A 89 25.01 11.36 -4.58
CA VAL A 89 26.02 11.33 -3.51
C VAL A 89 25.82 12.49 -2.54
N TYR A 90 26.03 12.22 -1.26
CA TYR A 90 26.20 13.26 -0.24
C TYR A 90 27.68 13.52 0.00
N VAL A 91 28.06 14.79 -0.03
CA VAL A 91 29.41 15.25 0.27
C VAL A 91 29.40 16.26 1.42
N TYR A 92 30.54 16.41 2.07
CA TYR A 92 30.69 17.38 3.14
C TYR A 92 30.51 18.82 2.63
N ASN A 93 29.85 19.65 3.43
CA ASN A 93 29.69 21.06 3.13
C ASN A 93 30.67 21.88 3.97
N PHE A 94 31.73 22.38 3.33
CA PHE A 94 32.81 23.11 4.00
C PHE A 94 32.35 24.42 4.67
N LYS A 95 31.26 25.03 4.18
CA LYS A 95 30.68 26.25 4.76
C LYS A 95 29.71 25.97 5.91
N HIS A 96 28.90 24.92 5.76
CA HIS A 96 27.89 24.51 6.73
C HIS A 96 27.97 23.01 7.01
N PRO A 97 28.87 22.56 7.91
CA PRO A 97 29.12 21.14 8.20
C PRO A 97 27.90 20.30 8.57
N ASP A 98 26.89 20.95 9.15
CA ASP A 98 25.60 20.38 9.55
C ASP A 98 24.66 20.13 8.36
N LYS A 99 24.97 20.66 7.18
CA LYS A 99 24.15 20.56 5.96
C LYS A 99 24.92 19.94 4.79
N PRO A 100 25.09 18.60 4.77
CA PRO A 100 25.72 17.88 3.66
C PRO A 100 25.10 18.25 2.30
N LYS A 101 25.93 18.44 1.28
CA LYS A 101 25.48 18.81 -0.07
C LYS A 101 25.13 17.58 -0.89
N ALA A 102 24.03 17.64 -1.63
CA ALA A 102 23.60 16.58 -2.54
C ALA A 102 24.15 16.86 -3.96
N LEU A 103 24.84 15.90 -4.56
CA LEU A 103 25.33 15.99 -5.93
C LEU A 103 24.73 14.88 -6.78
N GLY A 104 24.00 15.26 -7.83
CA GLY A 104 23.50 14.34 -8.85
C GLY A 104 24.54 14.13 -9.95
N MET A 105 24.73 12.88 -10.37
CA MET A 105 25.67 12.48 -11.43
C MET A 105 25.01 11.51 -12.41
N GLU A 106 25.57 11.33 -13.60
CA GLU A 106 25.09 10.29 -14.51
C GLU A 106 25.31 8.89 -13.90
N ALA A 107 24.50 7.92 -14.32
CA ALA A 107 24.54 6.55 -13.80
C ALA A 107 25.96 5.96 -13.83
N GLY A 108 26.41 5.44 -12.70
CA GLY A 108 27.74 4.85 -12.50
C GLY A 108 28.89 5.83 -12.29
N LEU A 109 28.71 7.13 -12.58
CA LEU A 109 29.74 8.13 -12.29
C LEU A 109 29.89 8.40 -10.79
N GLY A 110 28.86 8.17 -9.97
CA GLY A 110 28.93 8.35 -8.52
C GLY A 110 29.93 7.39 -7.86
N ARG A 111 29.90 6.11 -8.27
CA ARG A 111 30.87 5.09 -7.84
C ARG A 111 32.29 5.47 -8.25
N GLN A 112 32.48 5.94 -9.49
CA GLN A 112 33.79 6.39 -9.97
C GLN A 112 34.28 7.64 -9.23
N PHE A 113 33.40 8.62 -9.01
CA PHE A 113 33.72 9.87 -8.32
C PHE A 113 34.17 9.65 -6.88
N LYS A 114 33.47 8.77 -6.14
CA LYS A 114 33.89 8.35 -4.80
C LYS A 114 35.30 7.78 -4.81
N LYS A 115 35.58 6.83 -5.71
CA LYS A 115 36.89 6.19 -5.83
C LYS A 115 37.99 7.20 -6.21
N ASP A 116 37.69 8.10 -7.15
CA ASP A 116 38.63 9.12 -7.61
C ASP A 116 39.00 10.10 -6.49
N ILE A 117 38.03 10.56 -5.69
CA ILE A 117 38.29 11.45 -4.54
C ILE A 117 39.08 10.73 -3.45
N GLU A 118 38.65 9.54 -3.04
CA GLU A 118 39.34 8.79 -1.97
C GLU A 118 40.79 8.49 -2.36
N SER A 119 41.02 8.04 -3.59
CA SER A 119 42.38 7.79 -4.12
C SER A 119 43.20 9.08 -4.23
N MET A 120 42.58 10.18 -4.64
CA MET A 120 43.26 11.48 -4.75
C MET A 120 43.72 11.98 -3.37
N ILE A 121 42.87 11.88 -2.35
CA ILE A 121 43.20 12.34 -1.00
C ILE A 121 44.37 11.54 -0.40
N GLU A 122 44.41 10.23 -0.63
CA GLU A 122 45.55 9.39 -0.25
C GLU A 122 46.84 9.79 -0.98
N GLN A 123 46.75 10.05 -2.29
CA GLN A 123 47.90 10.50 -3.10
C GLN A 123 48.42 11.88 -2.65
N ILE A 124 47.51 12.85 -2.46
CA ILE A 124 47.84 14.19 -1.96
C ILE A 124 48.52 14.11 -0.60
N ARG A 125 48.06 13.24 0.32
CA ARG A 125 48.69 13.05 1.64
C ARG A 125 50.16 12.62 1.49
N ASN A 126 50.44 11.64 0.63
CA ASN A 126 51.79 11.14 0.41
C ASN A 126 52.70 12.17 -0.28
N GLU A 127 52.19 12.85 -1.31
CA GLU A 127 52.98 13.85 -2.05
C GLU A 127 53.25 15.11 -1.22
N ILE A 128 52.31 15.56 -0.38
CA ILE A 128 52.55 16.66 0.57
C ILE A 128 53.70 16.29 1.51
N ILE A 129 53.70 15.09 2.09
CA ILE A 129 54.79 14.66 2.99
C ILE A 129 56.14 14.70 2.28
N MET A 130 56.21 14.27 1.01
CA MET A 130 57.43 14.32 0.21
C MET A 130 57.84 15.75 -0.17
N ALA A 131 56.90 16.60 -0.59
CA ALA A 131 57.16 17.98 -1.00
C ALA A 131 57.74 18.82 0.14
N PHE A 132 57.25 18.63 1.37
CA PHE A 132 57.77 19.31 2.55
C PHE A 132 59.12 18.75 3.05
N ARG A 133 59.54 17.58 2.56
CA ARG A 133 60.90 17.01 2.76
C ARG A 133 61.84 17.29 1.58
N SER A 134 61.39 18.03 0.57
CA SER A 134 62.21 18.35 -0.59
C SER A 134 63.31 19.34 -0.25
N THR A 135 64.46 19.19 -0.90
CA THR A 135 65.62 20.09 -0.75
C THR A 135 65.27 21.53 -1.15
N GLU A 136 64.33 21.72 -2.08
CA GLU A 136 63.89 23.04 -2.52
C GLU A 136 63.08 23.77 -1.44
N TYR A 137 62.15 23.08 -0.78
CA TYR A 137 61.38 23.63 0.33
C TYR A 137 62.28 23.95 1.53
N GLU A 138 63.17 23.02 1.90
CA GLU A 138 64.11 23.25 3.01
C GLU A 138 65.02 24.45 2.74
N SER A 139 65.59 24.57 1.53
CA SER A 139 66.45 25.70 1.16
C SER A 139 65.71 27.04 1.27
N LYS A 140 64.50 27.15 0.72
CA LYS A 140 63.67 28.37 0.77
C LYS A 140 63.27 28.73 2.21
N LYS A 141 62.96 27.72 3.03
CA LYS A 141 62.64 27.92 4.44
C LYS A 141 63.87 28.40 5.22
N THR A 142 65.04 27.80 4.99
CA THR A 142 66.29 28.22 5.62
C THR A 142 66.68 29.64 5.21
N GLU A 143 66.43 30.04 3.96
CA GLU A 143 66.65 31.41 3.49
C GLU A 143 65.78 32.42 4.24
N LEU A 144 64.47 32.15 4.38
CA LEU A 144 63.55 32.99 5.17
C LEU A 144 63.96 33.11 6.64
N VAL A 145 64.40 32.01 7.24
CA VAL A 145 64.90 32.00 8.63
C VAL A 145 66.20 32.79 8.76
N LYS A 146 67.13 32.66 7.80
CA LYS A 146 68.38 33.44 7.77
C LYS A 146 68.12 34.93 7.62
N ASP A 147 67.20 35.33 6.74
CA ASP A 147 66.78 36.72 6.55
C ASP A 147 66.19 37.31 7.84
N TYR A 148 65.34 36.54 8.54
CA TYR A 148 64.82 36.94 9.84
C TYR A 148 65.93 37.05 10.87
N GLN A 149 66.82 36.05 10.99
CA GLN A 149 67.93 36.08 11.95
C GLN A 149 68.84 37.30 11.74
N LYS A 150 69.15 37.65 10.48
CA LYS A 150 69.95 38.83 10.17
C LYS A 150 69.27 40.13 10.62
N LYS A 151 67.99 40.30 10.28
CA LYS A 151 67.21 41.49 10.69
C LYS A 151 67.01 41.56 12.20
N ASN A 152 66.74 40.42 12.84
CA ASN A 152 66.57 40.34 14.29
C ASN A 152 67.89 40.69 15.02
N GLN A 153 69.03 40.21 14.51
CA GLN A 153 70.35 40.59 15.04
C GLN A 153 70.66 42.08 14.88
N GLU A 154 70.33 42.69 13.72
CA GLU A 154 70.48 44.13 13.50
C GLU A 154 69.60 44.96 14.47
N MET A 155 68.37 44.51 14.72
CA MET A 155 67.45 45.15 15.67
C MET A 155 67.90 44.97 17.13
N LEU A 156 68.37 43.78 17.49
CA LEU A 156 68.98 43.50 18.80
C LEU A 156 70.21 44.36 19.05
N LYS A 157 71.03 44.60 18.02
CA LYS A 157 72.19 45.48 18.13
C LYS A 157 71.78 46.93 18.43
N LYS A 158 70.78 47.46 17.70
CA LYS A 158 70.21 48.80 17.97
C LYS A 158 69.60 48.91 19.37
N LEU A 159 68.85 47.89 19.81
CA LEU A 159 68.30 47.82 21.16
C LEU A 159 69.40 47.85 22.22
N ASN A 160 70.50 47.12 22.01
CA ASN A 160 71.66 47.12 22.89
C ASN A 160 72.44 48.44 22.88
N GLU A 161 72.53 49.14 21.75
CA GLU A 161 73.13 50.48 21.66
C GLU A 161 72.32 51.52 22.46
N ILE A 162 70.98 51.44 22.43
CA ILE A 162 70.11 52.29 23.25
C ILE A 162 70.20 51.88 24.73
N ALA A 163 70.15 50.58 25.03
CA ALA A 163 70.23 50.06 26.40
C ALA A 163 71.54 50.43 27.09
N ALA A 164 72.66 50.42 26.36
CA ALA A 164 73.98 50.80 26.89
C ALA A 164 74.01 52.25 27.40
N GLN A 165 73.27 53.18 26.78
CA GLN A 165 73.15 54.58 27.25
C GLN A 165 72.46 54.70 28.61
N TYR A 166 71.65 53.69 28.97
CA TYR A 166 70.93 53.60 30.24
C TYR A 166 71.60 52.63 31.24
N GLY A 167 72.73 52.02 30.86
CA GLY A 167 73.44 51.04 31.69
C GLY A 167 72.80 49.64 31.69
N PHE A 168 72.15 49.23 30.60
CA PHE A 168 71.54 47.91 30.45
C PHE A 168 71.96 47.23 29.13
N MET A 169 71.72 45.92 29.04
CA MET A 169 71.79 45.16 27.78
C MET A 169 70.62 44.17 27.70
N PHE A 170 70.15 43.92 26.49
CA PHE A 170 69.16 42.89 26.19
C PHE A 170 69.84 41.56 25.88
N LYS A 171 69.35 40.49 26.52
CA LYS A 171 69.78 39.12 26.26
C LYS A 171 68.59 38.24 25.96
N GLU A 172 68.76 37.35 24.99
CA GLU A 172 67.78 36.35 24.61
C GLU A 172 67.87 35.15 25.60
N THR A 173 66.74 34.79 26.22
CA THR A 173 66.62 33.65 27.13
C THR A 173 65.48 32.74 26.66
N GLU A 174 65.35 31.55 27.26
CA GLU A 174 64.24 30.62 26.96
C GLU A 174 62.85 31.22 27.24
N HIS A 175 62.78 32.27 28.06
CA HIS A 175 61.55 33.01 28.38
C HIS A 175 61.38 34.32 27.58
N GLY A 176 62.24 34.57 26.59
CA GLY A 176 62.21 35.75 25.72
C GLY A 176 63.36 36.73 25.95
N LEU A 177 63.24 37.93 25.38
CA LEU A 177 64.20 39.02 25.60
C LEU A 177 64.05 39.57 27.03
N VAL A 178 65.14 39.58 27.80
CA VAL A 178 65.22 40.19 29.13
C VAL A 178 66.26 41.30 29.17
N THR A 179 65.98 42.36 29.92
CA THR A 179 66.93 43.43 30.23
C THR A 179 67.83 43.00 31.39
N ILE A 180 69.13 43.19 31.23
CA ILE A 180 70.14 42.90 32.27
C ILE A 180 70.93 44.20 32.52
N PRO A 181 71.01 44.69 33.78
CA PRO A 181 71.82 45.88 34.10
C PRO A 181 73.32 45.62 33.94
N LEU A 182 74.08 46.67 33.64
CA LEU A 182 75.53 46.68 33.48
C LEU A 182 76.19 47.28 34.72
N VAL A 183 77.32 46.69 35.16
CA VAL A 183 78.23 47.22 36.17
C VAL A 183 79.61 47.28 35.54
N GLU A 184 80.26 48.45 35.51
CA GLU A 184 81.60 48.62 34.90
C GLU A 184 81.69 47.99 33.49
N ASP A 185 80.70 48.28 32.64
CA ASP A 185 80.59 47.76 31.25
C ASP A 185 80.52 46.22 31.11
N ARG A 186 80.22 45.48 32.19
CA ARG A 186 79.89 44.04 32.15
C ARG A 186 78.47 43.75 32.68
N PRO A 187 77.77 42.72 32.19
CA PRO A 187 76.47 42.32 32.74
C PRO A 187 76.60 41.96 34.22
N MET A 188 75.72 42.53 35.03
CA MET A 188 75.64 42.29 36.46
C MET A 188 75.26 40.83 36.73
N SER A 189 75.93 40.20 37.70
CA SER A 189 75.53 38.86 38.16
C SER A 189 74.31 38.93 39.08
N GLN A 190 73.63 37.80 39.27
CA GLN A 190 72.43 37.75 40.12
C GLN A 190 72.77 38.07 41.60
N GLU A 191 73.93 37.66 42.09
CA GLU A 191 74.43 37.99 43.44
C GLU A 191 74.77 39.49 43.61
N GLU A 192 75.22 40.15 42.54
CA GLU A 192 75.53 41.58 42.54
C GLU A 192 74.26 42.45 42.53
N TYR A 193 73.20 41.98 41.87
CA TYR A 193 71.90 42.65 41.85
C TYR A 193 71.19 42.59 43.20
N GLU A 194 71.27 41.44 43.88
CA GLU A 194 70.64 41.22 45.19
C GLU A 194 71.31 42.00 46.34
N ASN A 195 72.59 42.37 46.19
CA ASN A 195 73.37 43.13 47.18
C ASN A 195 73.34 44.67 46.97
N LEU A 196 72.51 45.18 46.06
CA LEU A 196 72.36 46.62 45.82
C LEU A 196 71.63 47.35 46.97
N SER A 197 72.05 48.58 47.27
CA SER A 197 71.33 49.45 48.22
C SER A 197 69.96 49.87 47.66
N ALA A 198 69.00 50.14 48.55
CA ALA A 198 67.64 50.53 48.16
C ALA A 198 67.61 51.74 47.20
N GLU A 199 68.44 52.77 47.44
CA GLU A 199 68.57 53.94 46.56
C GLU A 199 69.06 53.58 45.14
N LYS A 200 70.05 52.69 45.00
CA LYS A 200 70.54 52.25 43.69
C LYS A 200 69.53 51.36 42.95
N MET A 201 68.73 50.60 43.70
CA MET A 201 67.70 49.75 43.13
C MET A 201 66.54 50.59 42.56
N ASP A 202 66.16 51.67 43.23
CA ASP A 202 65.15 52.61 42.71
C ASP A 202 65.67 53.40 41.49
N GLU A 203 66.96 53.80 41.49
CA GLU A 203 67.58 54.44 40.33
C GLU A 203 67.61 53.52 39.09
N LEU A 204 67.91 52.24 39.27
CA LEU A 204 67.85 51.24 38.19
C LEU A 204 66.41 50.99 37.71
N ARG A 205 65.41 51.05 38.61
CA ARG A 205 63.99 50.92 38.25
C ARG A 205 63.50 52.09 37.40
N GLU A 206 63.85 53.33 37.77
CA GLU A 206 63.51 54.50 36.96
C GLU A 206 64.16 54.45 35.57
N LYS A 207 65.47 54.15 35.50
CA LYS A 207 66.19 53.98 34.23
C LYS A 207 65.63 52.82 33.40
N SER A 208 65.22 51.72 34.03
CA SER A 208 64.57 50.59 33.36
C SER A 208 63.19 50.96 32.81
N ASN A 209 62.41 51.77 33.52
CA ASN A 209 61.11 52.26 33.06
C ASN A 209 61.26 53.22 31.87
N GLU A 210 62.23 54.14 31.92
CA GLU A 210 62.53 55.06 30.82
C GLU A 210 63.06 54.31 29.58
N LEU A 211 63.93 53.32 29.78
CA LEU A 211 64.40 52.42 28.74
C LEU A 211 63.24 51.63 28.12
N SER A 212 62.33 51.10 28.93
CA SER A 212 61.16 50.36 28.46
C SER A 212 60.24 51.23 27.59
N LEU A 213 60.06 52.51 27.93
CA LEU A 213 59.30 53.47 27.12
C LEU A 213 59.99 53.77 25.78
N LYS A 214 61.32 53.97 25.76
CA LYS A 214 62.07 54.27 24.52
C LYS A 214 62.26 53.05 23.60
N THR A 215 62.27 51.85 24.16
CA THR A 215 62.47 50.60 23.41
C THR A 215 61.16 49.89 23.04
N PHE A 216 60.01 50.38 23.52
CA PHE A 216 58.69 49.81 23.24
C PHE A 216 58.39 49.66 21.75
N GLU A 217 58.67 50.70 20.95
CA GLU A 217 58.47 50.65 19.49
C GLU A 217 59.35 49.59 18.82
N HIS A 218 60.60 49.47 19.25
CA HIS A 218 61.56 48.50 18.73
C HIS A 218 61.17 47.05 19.10
N PHE A 219 60.58 46.84 20.28
CA PHE A 219 60.00 45.54 20.66
C PHE A 219 58.81 45.15 19.79
N ASN A 220 57.95 46.12 19.46
CA ASN A 220 56.84 45.89 18.53
C ASN A 220 57.36 45.57 17.13
N GLU A 221 58.45 46.20 16.67
CA GLU A 221 59.10 45.85 15.41
C GLU A 221 59.66 44.43 15.41
N ILE A 222 60.27 43.95 16.50
CA ILE A 222 60.73 42.55 16.62
C ILE A 222 59.56 41.58 16.57
N LYS A 223 58.45 41.87 17.27
CA LYS A 223 57.22 41.07 17.20
C LYS A 223 56.62 41.08 15.80
N ASP A 224 56.61 42.23 15.12
CA ASP A 224 56.14 42.33 13.74
C ASP A 224 57.05 41.54 12.78
N LEU A 225 58.37 41.55 12.96
CA LEU A 225 59.30 40.71 12.21
C LEU A 225 59.02 39.21 12.42
N GLU A 226 58.69 38.80 13.64
CA GLU A 226 58.29 37.43 13.95
C GLU A 226 56.96 37.06 13.28
N GLU A 227 55.96 37.94 13.34
CA GLU A 227 54.69 37.78 12.61
C GLU A 227 54.90 37.72 11.10
N GLN A 228 55.76 38.58 10.54
CA GLN A 228 56.11 38.59 9.12
C GLN A 228 56.78 37.28 8.71
N LEU A 229 57.69 36.74 9.53
CA LEU A 229 58.29 35.42 9.29
C LEU A 229 57.20 34.34 9.30
N ARG A 230 56.33 34.30 10.32
CA ARG A 230 55.21 33.35 10.38
C ARG A 230 54.31 33.45 9.16
N ARG A 231 53.97 34.65 8.71
CA ARG A 231 53.17 34.89 7.49
C ARG A 231 53.91 34.44 6.22
N LYS A 232 55.21 34.71 6.09
CA LYS A 232 56.01 34.30 4.93
C LYS A 232 56.18 32.78 4.87
N VAL A 233 56.42 32.13 6.00
CA VAL A 233 56.48 30.66 6.09
C VAL A 233 55.11 30.06 5.78
N LYS A 234 54.01 30.61 6.32
CA LYS A 234 52.65 30.17 5.96
C LYS A 234 52.37 30.30 4.47
N LYS A 235 52.75 31.41 3.83
CA LYS A 235 52.63 31.58 2.37
C LYS A 235 53.49 30.59 1.58
N LEU A 236 54.69 30.26 2.07
CA LEU A 236 55.54 29.24 1.47
C LEU A 236 54.88 27.84 1.57
N ASP A 237 54.29 27.52 2.73
CA ASP A 237 53.56 26.28 2.97
C ASP A 237 52.32 26.17 2.07
N GLU A 238 51.51 27.24 1.99
CA GLU A 238 50.33 27.34 1.11
C GLU A 238 50.73 27.19 -0.36
N LYS A 239 51.80 27.84 -0.81
CA LYS A 239 52.28 27.75 -2.19
C LYS A 239 52.78 26.34 -2.53
N THR A 240 53.60 25.75 -1.66
CA THR A 240 54.15 24.40 -1.85
C THR A 240 53.04 23.36 -1.86
N GLY A 241 52.07 23.48 -0.95
CA GLY A 241 50.88 22.64 -0.93
C GLY A 241 50.00 22.83 -2.17
N TYR A 242 49.76 24.08 -2.58
CA TYR A 242 48.97 24.41 -3.76
C TYR A 242 49.57 23.81 -5.04
N ASP A 243 50.88 23.88 -5.23
CA ASP A 243 51.53 23.34 -6.43
C ASP A 243 51.32 21.83 -6.58
N VAL A 244 51.32 21.08 -5.45
CA VAL A 244 51.00 19.64 -5.41
C VAL A 244 49.51 19.40 -5.67
N ILE A 245 48.63 20.12 -4.98
CA ILE A 245 47.17 19.93 -5.04
C ILE A 245 46.61 20.30 -6.43
N ASN A 246 47.11 21.38 -7.03
CA ASN A 246 46.61 21.92 -8.31
C ASN A 246 46.68 20.90 -9.44
N TYR A 247 47.69 20.04 -9.47
CA TYR A 247 47.80 18.95 -10.45
C TYR A 247 46.60 18.00 -10.36
N TYR A 248 46.29 17.53 -9.15
CA TYR A 248 45.19 16.61 -8.89
C TYR A 248 43.81 17.24 -9.06
N ILE A 249 43.64 18.48 -8.58
CA ILE A 249 42.38 19.22 -8.73
C ILE A 249 42.07 19.48 -10.20
N LYS A 250 43.05 19.87 -11.02
CA LYS A 250 42.87 20.01 -12.48
C LYS A 250 42.46 18.70 -13.13
N LYS A 251 43.03 17.57 -12.70
CA LYS A 251 42.65 16.24 -13.20
C LYS A 251 41.18 15.91 -12.89
N LEU A 252 40.70 16.21 -11.67
CA LEU A 252 39.29 16.05 -11.30
C LEU A 252 38.38 17.01 -12.09
N LEU A 253 38.76 18.30 -12.17
CA LEU A 253 37.98 19.29 -12.91
C LEU A 253 37.86 18.90 -14.37
N ASN A 254 38.93 18.44 -15.04
CA ASN A 254 38.85 18.00 -16.44
C ASN A 254 37.83 16.88 -16.67
N ARG A 255 37.62 16.00 -15.68
CA ARG A 255 36.67 14.87 -15.77
C ARG A 255 35.24 15.26 -15.37
N TYR A 256 35.07 16.17 -14.41
CA TYR A 256 33.78 16.49 -13.80
C TYR A 256 33.29 17.93 -14.01
N ASN A 257 33.92 18.70 -14.92
CA ASN A 257 33.60 20.13 -15.15
C ASN A 257 32.17 20.40 -15.66
N HIS A 258 31.46 19.36 -16.09
CA HIS A 258 30.20 19.48 -16.80
C HIS A 258 29.04 20.01 -15.95
N ARG A 259 29.12 19.88 -14.61
CA ARG A 259 28.10 20.39 -13.67
C ARG A 259 28.67 21.45 -12.74
N LYS A 260 27.90 22.53 -12.54
CA LYS A 260 28.31 23.68 -11.73
C LYS A 260 28.49 23.29 -10.26
N GLU A 261 27.61 22.47 -9.73
CA GLU A 261 27.56 22.03 -8.33
C GLU A 261 28.79 21.21 -7.97
N ILE A 262 29.19 20.28 -8.84
CA ILE A 262 30.39 19.45 -8.65
C ILE A 262 31.65 20.30 -8.72
N ARG A 263 31.72 21.23 -9.70
CA ARG A 263 32.83 22.18 -9.83
C ARG A 263 32.98 23.06 -8.59
N GLU A 264 31.88 23.58 -8.07
CA GLU A 264 31.87 24.39 -6.85
C GLU A 264 32.37 23.59 -5.64
N TYR A 265 31.91 22.34 -5.48
CA TYR A 265 32.41 21.45 -4.43
C TYR A 265 33.92 21.19 -4.55
N ILE A 266 34.43 20.87 -5.76
CA ILE A 266 35.87 20.62 -5.96
C ILE A 266 36.70 21.86 -5.62
N ASN A 267 36.24 23.06 -6.01
CA ASN A 267 36.93 24.32 -5.66
C ASN A 267 36.88 24.62 -4.16
N GLU A 268 35.77 24.32 -3.49
CA GLU A 268 35.67 24.46 -2.03
C GLU A 268 36.60 23.48 -1.30
N MET A 269 36.69 22.25 -1.80
CA MET A 269 37.62 21.23 -1.31
C MET A 269 39.09 21.64 -1.50
N GLU A 270 39.47 22.17 -2.67
CA GLU A 270 40.82 22.69 -2.92
C GLU A 270 41.21 23.75 -1.89
N ARG A 271 40.33 24.72 -1.63
CA ARG A 271 40.57 25.78 -0.64
C ARG A 271 40.74 25.23 0.77
N ASP A 272 39.86 24.31 1.18
CA ASP A 272 39.92 23.71 2.51
C ASP A 272 41.21 22.89 2.73
N ILE A 273 41.68 22.15 1.72
CA ILE A 273 42.95 21.41 1.80
C ILE A 273 44.14 22.38 1.92
N VAL A 274 44.16 23.46 1.13
CA VAL A 274 45.25 24.46 1.18
C VAL A 274 45.28 25.18 2.53
N GLU A 275 44.13 25.61 3.06
CA GLU A 275 44.04 26.26 4.37
C GLU A 275 44.49 25.33 5.52
N ASN A 276 44.29 24.02 5.36
CA ASN A 276 44.60 23.01 6.37
C ASN A 276 45.84 22.15 6.05
N ILE A 277 46.74 22.62 5.17
CA ILE A 277 47.91 21.86 4.70
C ILE A 277 48.77 21.30 5.83
N HIS A 278 48.85 22.02 6.95
CA HIS A 278 49.59 21.63 8.15
C HIS A 278 49.10 20.32 8.79
N ARG A 279 47.83 19.95 8.59
CA ARG A 279 47.25 18.69 9.10
C ARG A 279 47.64 17.50 8.22
N PHE A 280 47.80 17.72 6.92
CA PHE A 280 48.28 16.69 5.99
C PHE A 280 49.78 16.39 6.15
N ARG A 281 50.54 17.31 6.77
CA ARG A 281 51.98 17.14 7.03
C ARG A 281 52.30 16.12 8.13
N LYS A 282 51.41 15.91 9.10
CA LYS A 282 51.62 14.96 10.19
C LYS A 282 51.28 13.55 9.69
N GLY A 283 52.29 12.82 9.22
CA GLY A 283 52.19 11.38 9.08
C GLY A 283 51.94 10.71 10.43
N GLU A 284 51.42 9.48 10.42
CA GLU A 284 51.18 8.64 11.61
C GLU A 284 52.46 8.24 12.38
N ASP A 285 53.63 8.77 11.99
CA ASP A 285 54.94 8.53 12.60
C ASP A 285 55.21 9.44 13.80
N SER A 286 54.33 9.38 14.81
CA SER A 286 54.71 9.66 16.19
C SER A 286 54.22 8.53 17.10
N SER A 287 54.51 7.29 16.68
CA SER A 287 54.13 6.06 17.36
C SER A 287 55.32 5.42 18.08
N GLN A 288 56.20 6.22 18.70
CA GLN A 288 57.12 5.78 19.74
C GLN A 288 57.51 6.96 20.64
N GLU A 289 56.72 7.18 21.71
CA GLU A 289 57.20 7.33 23.10
C GLU A 289 56.14 7.98 24.02
N LYS A 290 55.78 7.22 25.07
CA LYS A 290 55.36 7.63 26.43
C LYS A 290 54.02 8.35 26.65
N GLY A 291 53.09 7.57 27.25
CA GLY A 291 52.33 8.00 28.44
C GLY A 291 50.87 8.42 28.22
N SER A 292 49.94 7.55 28.65
CA SER A 292 48.60 7.75 29.27
C SER A 292 47.64 8.90 28.88
N ALA A 293 47.96 9.80 27.96
CA ALA A 293 47.03 10.76 27.32
C ALA A 293 46.40 10.19 26.02
N PHE A 294 46.41 8.86 25.89
CA PHE A 294 46.34 8.13 24.62
C PHE A 294 44.93 7.96 24.03
N PHE A 295 43.86 8.27 24.76
CA PHE A 295 42.49 8.07 24.28
C PHE A 295 41.81 9.33 23.72
N ILE A 296 42.34 10.54 23.97
CA ILE A 296 41.69 11.79 23.55
C ILE A 296 42.22 12.28 22.18
N LYS A 297 43.47 11.96 21.83
CA LYS A 297 44.12 12.54 20.64
C LYS A 297 43.89 11.75 19.34
N LYS A 298 43.61 10.44 19.42
CA LYS A 298 43.38 9.60 18.22
C LYS A 298 42.07 9.95 17.48
N SER A 299 41.07 10.49 18.18
CA SER A 299 39.77 10.79 17.55
C SER A 299 39.79 12.06 16.68
N GLY A 300 40.72 12.99 16.89
CA GLY A 300 40.69 14.31 16.24
C GLY A 300 41.09 14.32 14.75
N ASP A 301 42.09 13.53 14.37
CA ASP A 301 42.62 13.49 13.00
C ASP A 301 41.76 12.61 12.07
N ASP A 302 41.24 11.47 12.55
CA ASP A 302 40.28 10.65 11.79
C ASP A 302 38.98 11.43 11.46
N HIS A 303 38.51 12.30 12.36
CA HIS A 303 37.38 13.19 12.08
C HIS A 303 37.68 14.30 11.09
N PHE A 304 38.94 14.70 10.93
CA PHE A 304 39.32 15.71 9.95
C PHE A 304 39.24 15.14 8.53
N HIS A 305 39.77 13.92 8.32
CA HIS A 305 39.76 13.27 7.01
C HIS A 305 38.37 12.83 6.54
N LEU A 306 37.42 12.63 7.46
CA LEU A 306 36.02 12.33 7.14
C LEU A 306 35.38 13.37 6.20
N ARG A 307 35.83 14.64 6.23
CA ARG A 307 35.30 15.73 5.39
C ARG A 307 35.53 15.53 3.89
N TYR A 308 36.49 14.69 3.51
CA TYR A 308 36.81 14.42 2.11
C TYR A 308 36.26 13.08 1.62
N LYS A 309 35.49 12.36 2.45
CA LYS A 309 34.79 11.16 1.98
C LYS A 309 33.58 11.52 1.13
N VAL A 310 33.11 10.56 0.33
CA VAL A 310 31.89 10.68 -0.46
C VAL A 310 30.92 9.58 -0.01
N ASN A 311 29.72 9.98 0.38
CA ASN A 311 28.65 9.02 0.67
C ASN A 311 27.85 8.75 -0.61
N LEU A 312 28.05 7.60 -1.23
CA LEU A 312 27.25 7.15 -2.36
C LEU A 312 25.90 6.66 -1.83
N LEU A 313 24.86 7.49 -2.02
CA LEU A 313 23.53 7.24 -1.50
C LEU A 313 22.75 6.29 -2.41
N VAL A 314 22.75 6.57 -3.71
CA VAL A 314 22.09 5.76 -4.74
C VAL A 314 23.08 5.50 -5.88
N ASP A 315 23.25 4.23 -6.23
CA ASP A 315 24.16 3.72 -7.25
C ASP A 315 23.36 3.00 -8.35
N HIS A 316 23.40 3.52 -9.56
CA HIS A 316 22.74 2.94 -10.73
C HIS A 316 23.74 2.33 -11.74
N SER A 317 24.98 2.02 -11.32
CA SER A 317 26.00 1.44 -12.21
C SER A 317 25.61 0.09 -12.83
N GLU A 318 24.77 -0.70 -12.15
CA GLU A 318 24.29 -2.00 -12.60
C GLU A 318 22.84 -1.94 -13.14
N THR A 319 22.24 -0.75 -13.12
CA THR A 319 20.84 -0.54 -13.47
C THR A 319 20.70 -0.26 -14.96
N LYS A 320 19.89 -1.08 -15.65
CA LYS A 320 19.69 -0.99 -17.10
C LYS A 320 18.57 -0.04 -17.53
N HIS A 321 17.62 0.24 -16.64
CA HIS A 321 16.37 0.93 -16.93
C HIS A 321 15.86 1.67 -15.67
N ALA A 322 14.73 2.39 -15.75
CA ALA A 322 14.22 3.08 -14.56
C ALA A 322 13.92 2.10 -13.39
N PRO A 323 14.15 2.51 -12.13
CA PRO A 323 13.95 1.64 -10.98
C PRO A 323 12.46 1.42 -10.69
N ILE A 324 12.14 0.24 -10.17
CA ILE A 324 10.80 -0.12 -9.70
C ILE A 324 10.98 -0.67 -8.30
N ILE A 325 10.46 0.06 -7.32
CA ILE A 325 10.57 -0.33 -5.91
C ILE A 325 9.19 -0.68 -5.41
N ASN A 326 9.04 -1.90 -4.90
CA ASN A 326 7.87 -2.31 -4.15
C ASN A 326 8.19 -2.22 -2.66
N GLU A 327 7.59 -1.25 -1.97
CA GLU A 327 7.80 -1.04 -0.53
C GLU A 327 6.65 -1.67 0.25
N ASN A 328 6.90 -2.86 0.78
CA ASN A 328 5.94 -3.63 1.56
C ASN A 328 5.81 -3.15 3.01
N ASN A 329 6.80 -2.43 3.54
CA ASN A 329 6.78 -1.88 4.90
C ASN A 329 7.13 -0.38 4.89
N PRO A 330 6.19 0.49 4.47
CA PRO A 330 6.42 1.91 4.22
C PRO A 330 6.47 2.73 5.52
N THR A 331 7.39 2.39 6.41
CA THR A 331 7.68 3.22 7.59
C THR A 331 8.28 4.56 7.16
N PHE A 332 8.22 5.55 8.05
CA PHE A 332 8.82 6.86 7.81
C PHE A 332 10.27 6.77 7.30
N TYR A 333 11.12 5.99 8.01
CA TYR A 333 12.54 5.84 7.68
C TYR A 333 12.78 5.01 6.41
N ASN A 334 11.95 3.98 6.16
CA ASN A 334 12.07 3.22 4.92
C ASN A 334 11.72 4.07 3.70
N LEU A 335 10.72 4.95 3.79
CA LEU A 335 10.36 5.84 2.68
C LEU A 335 11.38 6.96 2.46
N MET A 336 11.69 7.72 3.51
CA MET A 336 12.49 8.95 3.42
C MET A 336 13.98 8.72 3.60
N GLY A 337 14.44 7.54 3.98
CA GLY A 337 15.82 7.33 4.42
C GLY A 337 16.02 7.74 5.87
N ALA A 338 17.21 7.47 6.38
CA ALA A 338 17.54 7.65 7.78
C ALA A 338 18.96 8.19 7.96
N ILE A 339 19.19 8.82 9.12
CA ILE A 339 20.52 9.19 9.60
C ILE A 339 20.86 8.24 10.73
N GLU A 340 21.82 7.35 10.51
CA GLU A 340 22.28 6.40 11.52
C GLU A 340 23.20 7.10 12.54
N TYR A 341 23.17 6.61 13.78
CA TYR A 341 24.02 7.09 14.87
C TYR A 341 24.89 5.96 15.38
N LYS A 342 26.16 6.29 15.62
CA LYS A 342 27.11 5.40 16.29
C LYS A 342 27.23 5.83 17.75
N ASN A 343 27.25 4.87 18.66
CA ASN A 343 27.52 5.13 20.06
C ASN A 343 29.04 5.23 20.26
N GLU A 344 29.52 6.44 20.52
CA GLU A 344 30.91 6.72 20.88
C GLU A 344 30.96 7.20 22.34
N MET A 345 31.52 6.39 23.23
CA MET A 345 31.70 6.72 24.66
C MET A 345 30.38 7.13 25.37
N GLY A 346 29.24 6.53 24.99
CA GLY A 346 27.93 6.83 25.59
C GLY A 346 27.20 8.01 24.96
N ALA A 347 27.81 8.69 23.98
CA ALA A 347 27.16 9.73 23.19
C ALA A 347 26.82 9.21 21.78
N LEU A 348 25.62 9.52 21.29
CA LEU A 348 25.22 9.22 19.93
C LEU A 348 25.77 10.27 18.97
N LYS A 349 26.67 9.84 18.08
CA LYS A 349 27.32 10.70 17.07
C LYS A 349 26.94 10.26 15.67
N THR A 350 26.80 11.22 14.76
CA THR A 350 26.55 10.97 13.34
C THR A 350 27.44 11.82 12.44
N ASP A 351 27.54 11.41 11.19
CA ASP A 351 28.27 12.09 10.11
C ASP A 351 27.57 11.82 8.77
N PHE A 352 27.88 12.59 7.73
CA PHE A 352 27.16 12.50 6.45
C PHE A 352 27.31 11.16 5.72
N THR A 353 28.30 10.33 6.10
CA THR A 353 28.46 8.96 5.59
C THR A 353 27.52 7.96 6.24
N GLN A 354 26.83 8.35 7.33
CA GLN A 354 25.79 7.56 7.99
C GLN A 354 24.38 7.84 7.45
N ILE A 355 24.27 8.66 6.40
CA ILE A 355 22.99 8.91 5.72
C ILE A 355 22.66 7.71 4.82
N LYS A 356 21.47 7.14 4.99
CA LYS A 356 20.95 6.00 4.24
C LYS A 356 19.80 6.39 3.33
N ALA A 357 19.79 5.80 2.14
CA ALA A 357 18.70 5.96 1.18
C ALA A 357 17.42 5.32 1.71
N GLY A 358 16.28 5.89 1.31
CA GLY A 358 14.96 5.28 1.46
C GLY A 358 14.38 4.87 0.12
N SER A 359 13.23 4.23 0.13
CA SER A 359 12.52 3.77 -1.06
C SER A 359 12.17 4.89 -2.03
N LEU A 360 11.91 6.13 -1.56
CA LEU A 360 11.76 7.28 -2.46
C LEU A 360 13.05 7.66 -3.19
N HIS A 361 14.21 7.47 -2.54
CA HIS A 361 15.50 7.71 -3.18
C HIS A 361 15.82 6.65 -4.22
N MET A 362 15.59 5.37 -3.85
CA MET A 362 15.84 4.22 -4.72
C MET A 362 14.90 4.18 -5.93
N ALA A 363 13.68 4.68 -5.78
CA ALA A 363 12.68 4.74 -6.86
C ALA A 363 12.74 6.05 -7.67
N ASN A 364 13.65 6.97 -7.35
CA ASN A 364 13.73 8.27 -8.01
C ASN A 364 14.12 8.11 -9.49
N GLY A 365 13.36 8.74 -10.37
CA GLY A 365 13.39 8.57 -11.82
C GLY A 365 12.63 7.35 -12.35
N GLY A 366 11.84 6.67 -11.50
CA GLY A 366 11.06 5.50 -11.86
C GLY A 366 9.74 5.39 -11.09
N PHE A 367 9.46 4.20 -10.55
CA PHE A 367 8.17 3.83 -9.98
C PHE A 367 8.29 3.35 -8.53
N LEU A 368 7.38 3.82 -7.68
CA LEU A 368 7.19 3.32 -6.31
C LEU A 368 5.79 2.72 -6.17
N LEU A 369 5.74 1.42 -5.90
CA LEU A 369 4.53 0.66 -5.64
C LEU A 369 4.34 0.53 -4.14
N LEU A 370 3.11 0.81 -3.68
CA LEU A 370 2.76 0.85 -2.27
C LEU A 370 1.36 0.28 -2.05
N HIS A 371 1.21 -0.55 -1.02
CA HIS A 371 -0.12 -0.95 -0.55
C HIS A 371 -0.72 0.15 0.31
N THR A 372 -1.91 0.62 -0.07
CA THR A 372 -2.59 1.75 0.58
C THR A 372 -2.84 1.50 2.07
N ARG A 373 -3.23 0.27 2.43
CA ARG A 373 -3.45 -0.10 3.83
C ARG A 373 -2.16 0.03 4.65
N GLU A 374 -1.04 -0.44 4.12
CA GLU A 374 0.24 -0.44 4.83
C GLU A 374 0.72 1.00 5.12
N ILE A 375 0.69 1.88 4.13
CA ILE A 375 1.12 3.28 4.33
C ILE A 375 0.22 4.07 5.28
N LEU A 376 -1.08 3.78 5.31
CA LEU A 376 -2.03 4.45 6.22
C LEU A 376 -1.91 3.98 7.66
N LEU A 377 -1.45 2.75 7.89
CA LEU A 377 -1.22 2.22 9.24
C LEU A 377 0.08 2.73 9.87
N GLN A 378 1.07 3.13 9.05
CA GLN A 378 2.35 3.64 9.53
C GLN A 378 2.24 5.12 9.94
N PRO A 379 2.55 5.49 11.20
CA PRO A 379 2.53 6.88 11.64
C PRO A 379 3.44 7.77 10.77
N TYR A 380 2.94 8.95 10.41
CA TYR A 380 3.63 9.99 9.63
C TYR A 380 4.03 9.62 8.19
N ALA A 381 3.96 8.35 7.77
CA ALA A 381 4.37 7.89 6.46
C ALA A 381 3.53 8.53 5.33
N TRP A 382 2.20 8.50 5.47
CA TRP A 382 1.27 9.07 4.50
C TRP A 382 1.49 10.57 4.28
N ASP A 383 1.55 11.35 5.37
CA ASP A 383 1.74 12.79 5.28
C ASP A 383 3.11 13.17 4.70
N THR A 384 4.12 12.37 5.00
CA THR A 384 5.47 12.60 4.50
C THR A 384 5.58 12.28 3.01
N LEU A 385 4.96 11.18 2.54
CA LEU A 385 4.84 10.90 1.11
C LEU A 385 4.13 12.04 0.37
N LYS A 386 2.99 12.51 0.90
CA LYS A 386 2.26 13.65 0.31
C LYS A 386 3.13 14.90 0.26
N ARG A 387 3.90 15.18 1.32
CA ARG A 387 4.81 16.34 1.36
C ARG A 387 5.88 16.23 0.28
N ALA A 388 6.55 15.08 0.15
CA ALA A 388 7.57 14.85 -0.86
C ALA A 388 7.01 15.02 -2.29
N LEU A 389 5.81 14.49 -2.57
CA LEU A 389 5.14 14.64 -3.88
C LEU A 389 4.65 16.08 -4.14
N LYS A 390 4.38 16.85 -3.10
CA LYS A 390 4.00 18.27 -3.22
C LYS A 390 5.19 19.18 -3.41
N THR A 391 6.32 18.91 -2.77
CA THR A 391 7.54 19.72 -2.91
C THR A 391 8.39 19.29 -4.10
N ASN A 392 8.20 18.06 -4.59
CA ASN A 392 9.11 17.40 -5.53
C ASN A 392 10.53 17.31 -4.97
N GLU A 393 10.65 17.06 -3.65
CA GLU A 393 11.93 16.99 -2.96
C GLU A 393 11.88 15.92 -1.86
N ILE A 394 12.94 15.14 -1.74
CA ILE A 394 13.14 14.16 -0.67
C ILE A 394 13.94 14.83 0.43
N ASN A 395 13.30 15.01 1.58
CA ASN A 395 13.87 15.64 2.77
C ASN A 395 14.14 14.59 3.85
N ILE A 396 15.40 14.24 4.08
CA ILE A 396 15.77 13.32 5.18
C ILE A 396 15.64 14.08 6.51
N GLU A 397 14.57 13.78 7.25
CA GLU A 397 14.32 14.34 8.58
C GLU A 397 14.58 13.29 9.67
N ASN A 398 14.77 13.75 10.90
CA ASN A 398 15.02 12.87 12.04
C ASN A 398 13.89 12.97 13.07
N LEU A 399 13.06 11.94 13.17
CA LEU A 399 11.95 11.91 14.13
C LEU A 399 12.41 11.81 15.60
N SER A 400 13.67 11.43 15.85
CA SER A 400 14.21 11.26 17.20
C SER A 400 14.17 12.54 18.04
N GLN A 401 14.22 13.71 17.40
CA GLN A 401 14.09 15.01 18.08
C GLN A 401 12.67 15.26 18.63
N GLN A 402 11.63 14.72 17.99
CA GLN A 402 10.25 14.81 18.48
C GLN A 402 9.97 13.81 19.62
N MET A 403 10.76 12.75 19.73
CA MET A 403 10.63 11.73 20.78
C MET A 403 11.46 12.01 22.05
N GLY A 404 12.09 13.18 22.16
CA GLY A 404 12.76 13.63 23.38
C GLY A 404 14.15 13.01 23.66
N LEU A 405 14.78 12.34 22.67
CA LEU A 405 16.14 11.82 22.81
C LEU A 405 17.18 12.96 22.70
N ILE A 406 18.17 12.95 23.60
CA ILE A 406 19.29 13.90 23.57
C ILE A 406 20.25 13.50 22.44
N VAL A 407 20.08 14.12 21.28
CA VAL A 407 20.97 13.97 20.13
C VAL A 407 22.02 15.09 20.18
N THR A 408 23.31 14.74 20.30
CA THR A 408 24.40 15.71 20.43
C THR A 408 24.88 16.28 19.09
N SER A 409 24.47 15.67 17.97
CA SER A 409 24.76 16.13 16.60
C SER A 409 23.60 15.82 15.66
N SER A 410 22.99 16.84 15.04
CA SER A 410 21.92 16.67 14.04
C SER A 410 22.40 17.16 12.68
N LEU A 411 22.27 16.31 11.66
CA LEU A 411 22.49 16.69 10.27
C LEU A 411 21.17 17.08 9.62
N LYS A 412 21.22 18.07 8.73
CA LYS A 412 20.12 18.44 7.83
C LYS A 412 20.63 18.40 6.39
N PRO A 413 20.68 17.21 5.77
CA PRO A 413 21.16 17.05 4.40
C PRO A 413 20.37 17.91 3.42
N GLU A 414 21.04 18.35 2.35
CA GLU A 414 20.38 19.05 1.25
C GLU A 414 19.32 18.15 0.59
N PRO A 415 18.12 18.67 0.27
CA PRO A 415 17.06 17.87 -0.30
C PRO A 415 17.40 17.38 -1.71
N ILE A 416 17.01 16.15 -2.03
CA ILE A 416 17.20 15.59 -3.38
C ILE A 416 15.92 15.85 -4.21
N PRO A 417 16.01 16.44 -5.41
CA PRO A 417 14.86 16.57 -6.31
C PRO A 417 14.20 15.22 -6.60
N LEU A 418 12.88 15.16 -6.46
CA LEU A 418 12.06 13.97 -6.66
C LEU A 418 11.35 14.03 -8.01
N ASP A 419 11.62 13.04 -8.85
CA ASP A 419 10.89 12.75 -10.08
C ASP A 419 10.43 11.28 -10.03
N ILE A 420 9.17 11.04 -9.67
CA ILE A 420 8.69 9.68 -9.42
C ILE A 420 7.23 9.53 -9.84
N LYS A 421 6.89 8.31 -10.25
CA LYS A 421 5.50 7.87 -10.36
C LYS A 421 5.13 6.97 -9.18
N VAL A 422 4.17 7.40 -8.37
CA VAL A 422 3.65 6.58 -7.26
C VAL A 422 2.42 5.82 -7.73
N ILE A 423 2.38 4.52 -7.42
CA ILE A 423 1.25 3.63 -7.67
C ILE A 423 0.78 3.07 -6.32
N LEU A 424 -0.41 3.50 -5.89
CA LEU A 424 -1.07 2.97 -4.70
C LEU A 424 -1.99 1.80 -5.08
N ILE A 425 -1.96 0.72 -4.32
CA ILE A 425 -2.79 -0.47 -4.52
C ILE A 425 -3.68 -0.66 -3.28
N GLY A 426 -5.00 -0.58 -3.46
CA GLY A 426 -5.97 -0.73 -2.36
C GLY A 426 -7.39 -1.02 -2.85
N ASP A 427 -8.32 -1.16 -1.90
CA ASP A 427 -9.74 -1.41 -2.20
C ASP A 427 -10.52 -0.11 -2.49
N ALA A 428 -11.70 -0.27 -3.11
CA ALA A 428 -12.57 0.85 -3.49
C ALA A 428 -13.10 1.66 -2.30
N TYR A 429 -13.27 1.02 -1.13
CA TYR A 429 -13.74 1.70 0.08
C TYR A 429 -12.66 2.65 0.61
N THR A 430 -11.41 2.19 0.70
CA THR A 430 -10.26 3.01 1.09
C THR A 430 -10.05 4.17 0.12
N TYR A 431 -10.18 3.94 -1.19
CA TYR A 431 -10.14 5.03 -2.18
C TYR A 431 -11.22 6.09 -1.91
N SER A 432 -12.46 5.65 -1.70
CA SER A 432 -13.60 6.55 -1.45
C SER A 432 -13.40 7.36 -0.16
N LEU A 433 -12.83 6.74 0.88
CA LEU A 433 -12.50 7.42 2.13
C LEU A 433 -11.42 8.48 1.95
N LEU A 434 -10.32 8.15 1.28
CA LEU A 434 -9.25 9.11 0.96
C LEU A 434 -9.76 10.24 0.08
N TYR A 435 -10.58 9.94 -0.91
CA TYR A 435 -11.20 10.94 -1.78
C TYR A 435 -12.18 11.83 -1.00
N ALA A 436 -12.93 11.31 -0.03
CA ALA A 436 -13.87 12.12 0.74
C ALA A 436 -13.14 13.02 1.77
N LEU A 437 -12.13 12.48 2.46
CA LEU A 437 -11.54 13.08 3.65
C LEU A 437 -10.21 13.83 3.42
N ASP A 438 -9.44 13.48 2.38
CA ASP A 438 -8.11 14.05 2.13
C ASP A 438 -8.09 14.89 0.84
N GLU A 439 -8.03 16.22 0.97
CA GLU A 439 -7.98 17.12 -0.18
C GLU A 439 -6.71 16.98 -1.02
N ASP A 440 -5.61 16.56 -0.41
CA ASP A 440 -4.34 16.40 -1.10
C ASP A 440 -4.33 15.15 -1.96
N PHE A 441 -5.02 14.10 -1.51
CA PHE A 441 -5.21 12.89 -2.29
C PHE A 441 -5.79 13.21 -3.68
N LYS A 442 -6.86 14.01 -3.75
CA LYS A 442 -7.47 14.44 -5.03
C LYS A 442 -6.50 15.15 -5.96
N LYS A 443 -5.58 15.94 -5.39
CA LYS A 443 -4.60 16.73 -6.15
C LYS A 443 -3.42 15.88 -6.62
N LEU A 444 -3.06 14.85 -5.84
CA LEU A 444 -1.88 14.01 -6.05
C LEU A 444 -2.17 12.73 -6.85
N PHE A 445 -3.36 12.15 -6.72
CA PHE A 445 -3.79 10.89 -7.33
C PHE A 445 -5.03 11.13 -8.20
N LYS A 446 -4.81 11.57 -9.43
CA LYS A 446 -5.89 11.88 -10.39
C LYS A 446 -6.33 10.68 -11.22
N ILE A 447 -5.52 9.63 -11.27
CA ILE A 447 -5.81 8.45 -12.09
C ILE A 447 -6.27 7.34 -11.17
N MET A 448 -7.50 6.87 -11.40
CA MET A 448 -8.05 5.67 -10.79
C MET A 448 -8.11 4.57 -11.86
N ALA A 449 -7.42 3.45 -11.59
CA ALA A 449 -7.54 2.22 -12.36
C ALA A 449 -8.34 1.22 -11.55
N ASP A 450 -9.58 0.97 -11.97
CA ASP A 450 -10.52 0.14 -11.24
C ASP A 450 -10.61 -1.24 -11.88
N PHE A 451 -10.15 -2.26 -11.16
CA PHE A 451 -10.15 -3.66 -11.57
C PHE A 451 -11.49 -4.28 -11.22
N ASP A 452 -12.18 -4.74 -12.24
CA ASP A 452 -13.48 -5.41 -12.14
C ASP A 452 -13.31 -6.80 -11.51
N THR A 453 -14.39 -7.37 -10.98
CA THR A 453 -14.46 -8.72 -10.40
C THR A 453 -15.04 -9.75 -11.37
N GLU A 454 -15.57 -9.27 -12.50
CA GLU A 454 -16.12 -10.07 -13.57
C GLU A 454 -15.66 -9.56 -14.95
N MET A 455 -15.74 -10.41 -15.95
CA MET A 455 -15.52 -10.10 -17.36
C MET A 455 -16.57 -10.80 -18.23
N SER A 456 -16.74 -10.36 -19.45
CA SER A 456 -17.68 -10.99 -20.40
C SER A 456 -17.24 -12.41 -20.75
N ARG A 457 -18.20 -13.33 -20.85
CA ARG A 457 -17.98 -14.67 -21.40
C ARG A 457 -18.16 -14.66 -22.90
N ASP A 458 -17.13 -14.25 -23.61
CA ASP A 458 -17.02 -14.34 -25.07
C ASP A 458 -15.87 -15.28 -25.45
N GLN A 459 -15.78 -15.61 -26.74
CA GLN A 459 -14.74 -16.52 -27.26
C GLN A 459 -13.33 -16.01 -26.95
N GLU A 460 -13.11 -14.70 -27.06
CA GLU A 460 -11.81 -14.07 -26.79
C GLU A 460 -11.38 -14.26 -25.32
N ASN A 461 -12.27 -13.99 -24.36
CA ASN A 461 -11.95 -14.14 -22.94
C ASN A 461 -11.87 -15.62 -22.51
N MET A 462 -12.60 -16.52 -23.18
CA MET A 462 -12.45 -17.97 -22.98
C MET A 462 -11.09 -18.47 -23.45
N GLU A 463 -10.61 -18.05 -24.63
CA GLU A 463 -9.27 -18.37 -25.12
C GLU A 463 -8.17 -17.78 -24.24
N LYS A 464 -8.34 -16.54 -23.80
CA LYS A 464 -7.42 -15.92 -22.84
C LYS A 464 -7.39 -16.66 -21.51
N MET A 465 -8.54 -17.13 -21.00
CA MET A 465 -8.59 -17.94 -19.78
C MET A 465 -7.82 -19.25 -19.96
N ALA A 466 -7.96 -19.92 -21.11
CA ALA A 466 -7.16 -21.11 -21.42
C ALA A 466 -5.65 -20.79 -21.45
N ALA A 467 -5.25 -19.67 -22.06
CA ALA A 467 -3.87 -19.21 -22.06
C ALA A 467 -3.35 -18.85 -20.65
N PHE A 468 -4.21 -18.32 -19.77
CA PHE A 468 -3.86 -18.04 -18.37
C PHE A 468 -3.61 -19.31 -17.56
N ILE A 469 -4.41 -20.36 -17.79
CA ILE A 469 -4.18 -21.68 -17.21
C ILE A 469 -2.82 -22.21 -17.70
N ALA A 470 -2.54 -22.11 -19.00
CA ALA A 470 -1.26 -22.52 -19.58
C ALA A 470 -0.07 -21.75 -18.98
N THR A 471 -0.18 -20.43 -18.80
CA THR A 471 0.86 -19.62 -18.13
C THR A 471 1.15 -20.14 -16.73
N HIS A 472 0.12 -20.44 -15.93
CA HIS A 472 0.33 -20.96 -14.57
C HIS A 472 0.92 -22.37 -14.56
N CYS A 473 0.58 -23.20 -15.54
CA CYS A 473 1.22 -24.51 -15.70
C CYS A 473 2.72 -24.36 -15.94
N GLU A 474 3.14 -23.43 -16.81
CA GLU A 474 4.56 -23.19 -17.11
C GLU A 474 5.31 -22.52 -15.95
N GLU A 475 4.75 -21.47 -15.34
CA GLU A 475 5.42 -20.68 -14.30
C GLU A 475 5.62 -21.45 -12.98
N VAL A 476 4.65 -22.29 -12.62
CA VAL A 476 4.62 -22.99 -11.32
C VAL A 476 4.94 -24.48 -11.47
N GLY A 477 5.00 -24.99 -12.71
CA GLY A 477 5.32 -26.38 -13.00
C GLY A 477 4.16 -27.35 -12.72
N LEU A 478 2.93 -26.95 -13.03
CA LEU A 478 1.76 -27.84 -12.97
C LEU A 478 1.73 -28.77 -14.19
N LYS A 479 1.00 -29.87 -14.09
CA LYS A 479 0.65 -30.69 -15.26
C LYS A 479 -0.24 -29.92 -16.23
N ASP A 480 -0.13 -30.29 -17.50
CA ASP A 480 -0.97 -29.73 -18.55
C ASP A 480 -2.44 -30.11 -18.35
N PHE A 481 -3.33 -29.15 -18.56
CA PHE A 481 -4.78 -29.36 -18.51
C PHE A 481 -5.26 -29.77 -19.90
N ASP A 482 -6.08 -30.81 -19.97
CA ASP A 482 -6.77 -31.15 -21.21
C ASP A 482 -7.91 -30.15 -21.48
N ARG A 483 -8.40 -30.15 -22.72
CA ARG A 483 -9.50 -29.27 -23.13
C ARG A 483 -10.77 -29.44 -22.29
N SER A 484 -11.07 -30.63 -21.78
CA SER A 484 -12.26 -30.88 -20.95
C SER A 484 -12.13 -30.22 -19.58
N ALA A 485 -10.95 -30.29 -18.96
CA ALA A 485 -10.62 -29.62 -17.71
C ALA A 485 -10.69 -28.09 -17.86
N VAL A 486 -10.17 -27.54 -18.97
CA VAL A 486 -10.27 -26.10 -19.26
C VAL A 486 -11.72 -25.66 -19.39
N CYS A 487 -12.56 -26.39 -20.15
CA CYS A 487 -14.00 -26.12 -20.25
C CYS A 487 -14.67 -26.11 -18.87
N ARG A 488 -14.30 -27.05 -17.99
CA ARG A 488 -14.84 -27.14 -16.64
C ARG A 488 -14.43 -25.97 -15.75
N VAL A 489 -13.17 -25.54 -15.81
CA VAL A 489 -12.67 -24.35 -15.11
C VAL A 489 -13.38 -23.08 -15.59
N ILE A 490 -13.67 -22.95 -16.88
CA ILE A 490 -14.43 -21.82 -17.44
C ILE A 490 -15.87 -21.82 -16.92
N GLN A 491 -16.54 -22.98 -16.90
CA GLN A 491 -17.88 -23.11 -16.33
C GLN A 491 -17.89 -22.77 -14.83
N TYR A 492 -16.89 -23.24 -14.07
CA TYR A 492 -16.71 -22.88 -12.66
C TYR A 492 -16.43 -21.37 -12.50
N SER A 493 -15.70 -20.75 -13.42
CA SER A 493 -15.49 -19.30 -13.43
C SER A 493 -16.78 -18.51 -13.61
N SER A 494 -17.74 -19.01 -14.40
CA SER A 494 -19.10 -18.47 -14.47
C SER A 494 -19.90 -18.70 -13.19
N ARG A 495 -19.71 -19.85 -12.49
CA ARG A 495 -20.34 -20.12 -11.19
C ARG A 495 -19.87 -19.11 -10.15
N LEU A 496 -18.57 -18.82 -10.09
CA LEU A 496 -18.01 -17.82 -9.19
C LEU A 496 -18.48 -16.38 -9.48
N ALA A 497 -18.90 -16.11 -10.72
CA ALA A 497 -19.49 -14.83 -11.11
C ALA A 497 -21.01 -14.77 -10.92
N ASP A 498 -21.66 -15.87 -10.51
CA ASP A 498 -23.12 -16.02 -10.44
C ASP A 498 -23.86 -15.53 -11.70
N HIS A 499 -23.26 -15.75 -12.88
CA HIS A 499 -23.81 -15.25 -14.14
C HIS A 499 -23.34 -16.07 -15.36
N GLN A 500 -24.28 -16.52 -16.18
CA GLN A 500 -24.01 -17.39 -17.34
C GLN A 500 -23.19 -16.71 -18.44
N GLU A 501 -23.33 -15.39 -18.61
CA GLU A 501 -22.63 -14.59 -19.63
C GLU A 501 -21.37 -13.89 -19.08
N LYS A 502 -20.92 -14.24 -17.87
CA LYS A 502 -19.73 -13.65 -17.24
C LYS A 502 -18.76 -14.73 -16.78
N LEU A 503 -17.50 -14.33 -16.63
CA LEU A 503 -16.45 -15.10 -15.98
C LEU A 503 -15.90 -14.28 -14.82
N THR A 504 -15.51 -14.94 -13.73
CA THR A 504 -14.81 -14.24 -12.65
C THR A 504 -13.44 -13.76 -13.11
N SER A 505 -13.06 -12.55 -12.70
CA SER A 505 -11.68 -12.06 -12.81
C SER A 505 -10.93 -12.19 -11.48
N ARG A 506 -11.53 -12.84 -10.46
CA ARG A 506 -10.87 -13.17 -9.19
C ARG A 506 -9.98 -14.40 -9.38
N PHE A 507 -8.95 -14.25 -10.21
CA PHE A 507 -8.03 -15.30 -10.64
C PHE A 507 -7.46 -16.14 -9.50
N SER A 508 -7.26 -15.59 -8.30
CA SER A 508 -6.79 -16.39 -7.16
C SER A 508 -7.71 -17.57 -6.82
N GLN A 509 -9.03 -17.41 -6.95
CA GLN A 509 -9.98 -18.51 -6.68
C GLN A 509 -9.94 -19.59 -7.77
N VAL A 510 -9.61 -19.20 -9.00
CA VAL A 510 -9.41 -20.13 -10.12
C VAL A 510 -8.10 -20.90 -9.89
N VAL A 511 -7.02 -20.19 -9.58
CA VAL A 511 -5.69 -20.77 -9.32
C VAL A 511 -5.70 -21.78 -8.18
N GLU A 512 -6.47 -21.52 -7.11
CA GLU A 512 -6.69 -22.49 -6.03
C GLU A 512 -7.21 -23.85 -6.56
N VAL A 513 -8.19 -23.82 -7.47
CA VAL A 513 -8.72 -25.03 -8.10
C VAL A 513 -7.72 -25.68 -9.05
N LEU A 514 -6.91 -24.88 -9.77
CA LEU A 514 -5.86 -25.44 -10.64
C LEU A 514 -4.82 -26.24 -9.83
N TYR A 515 -4.36 -25.70 -8.69
CA TYR A 515 -3.39 -26.38 -7.84
C TYR A 515 -3.96 -27.65 -7.20
N GLU A 516 -5.20 -27.60 -6.72
CA GLU A 516 -5.86 -28.77 -6.16
C GLU A 516 -6.13 -29.85 -7.22
N ALA A 517 -6.53 -29.48 -8.44
CA ALA A 517 -6.77 -30.41 -9.53
C ALA A 517 -5.47 -31.10 -10.01
N ASP A 518 -4.34 -30.38 -10.06
CA ASP A 518 -3.02 -30.95 -10.36
C ASP A 518 -2.59 -31.99 -9.31
N GLN A 519 -2.84 -31.69 -8.03
CA GLN A 519 -2.57 -32.63 -6.94
C GLN A 519 -3.43 -33.90 -7.08
N TRP A 520 -4.71 -33.77 -7.41
CA TRP A 520 -5.58 -34.93 -7.64
C TRP A 520 -5.13 -35.76 -8.84
N ALA A 521 -4.75 -35.12 -9.95
CA ALA A 521 -4.17 -35.81 -11.11
C ALA A 521 -2.88 -36.55 -10.76
N THR A 522 -2.10 -36.05 -9.79
CA THR A 522 -0.90 -36.71 -9.26
C THR A 522 -1.22 -37.93 -8.42
N GLU A 523 -2.24 -37.87 -7.58
CA GLU A 523 -2.69 -39.02 -6.80
C GLU A 523 -3.31 -40.12 -7.68
N ASP A 524 -3.98 -39.73 -8.76
CA ASP A 524 -4.59 -40.64 -9.74
C ASP A 524 -3.58 -41.14 -10.80
N TYR A 525 -2.29 -40.78 -10.67
CA TYR A 525 -1.21 -41.12 -11.61
C TYR A 525 -1.49 -40.72 -13.07
N SER A 526 -2.25 -39.64 -13.28
CA SER A 526 -2.52 -39.08 -14.60
C SER A 526 -1.41 -38.14 -15.05
N ASP A 527 -1.05 -38.20 -16.33
CA ASP A 527 -0.06 -37.31 -16.97
C ASP A 527 -0.63 -35.90 -17.21
N THR A 528 -1.96 -35.78 -17.35
CA THR A 528 -2.68 -34.53 -17.59
C THR A 528 -3.82 -34.33 -16.60
N VAL A 529 -4.21 -33.08 -16.38
CA VAL A 529 -5.41 -32.76 -15.59
C VAL A 529 -6.64 -32.85 -16.48
N ALA A 530 -7.53 -33.79 -16.20
CA ALA A 530 -8.84 -33.98 -16.83
C ALA A 530 -9.99 -33.40 -16.00
N VAL A 531 -11.20 -33.42 -16.56
CA VAL A 531 -12.43 -32.88 -15.95
C VAL A 531 -12.70 -33.46 -14.57
N GLU A 532 -12.47 -34.76 -14.37
CA GLU A 532 -12.76 -35.47 -13.11
C GLU A 532 -11.92 -34.93 -11.95
N HIS A 533 -10.67 -34.53 -12.21
CA HIS A 533 -9.80 -33.94 -11.19
C HIS A 533 -10.26 -32.53 -10.79
N VAL A 534 -10.79 -31.76 -11.74
CA VAL A 534 -11.35 -30.42 -11.47
C VAL A 534 -12.64 -30.53 -10.67
N ASP A 535 -13.53 -31.45 -11.05
CA ASP A 535 -14.77 -31.73 -10.31
C ASP A 535 -14.47 -32.16 -8.87
N LYS A 536 -13.55 -33.12 -8.70
CA LYS A 536 -13.11 -33.57 -7.37
C LYS A 536 -12.54 -32.43 -6.53
N SER A 537 -11.76 -31.51 -7.12
CA SER A 537 -11.29 -30.32 -6.41
C SER A 537 -12.43 -29.44 -5.91
N ILE A 538 -13.43 -29.18 -6.76
CA ILE A 538 -14.59 -28.34 -6.40
C ILE A 538 -15.42 -29.02 -5.31
N GLU A 539 -15.69 -30.32 -5.43
CA GLU A 539 -16.46 -31.11 -4.47
C GLU A 539 -15.76 -31.16 -3.10
N GLU A 540 -14.47 -31.49 -3.07
CA GLU A 540 -13.69 -31.55 -1.84
C GLU A 540 -13.56 -30.18 -1.17
N ARG A 541 -13.46 -29.11 -1.96
CA ARG A 541 -13.51 -27.73 -1.44
C ARG A 541 -14.83 -27.43 -0.74
N ILE A 542 -15.96 -27.87 -1.30
CA ILE A 542 -17.27 -27.73 -0.67
C ILE A 542 -17.33 -28.57 0.61
N TYR A 543 -16.91 -29.84 0.55
CA TYR A 543 -16.92 -30.77 1.67
C TYR A 543 -16.14 -30.25 2.89
N ARG A 544 -14.97 -29.61 2.66
CA ARG A 544 -14.18 -29.00 3.75
C ARG A 544 -14.93 -27.89 4.49
N ASN A 545 -15.92 -27.26 3.87
CA ASN A 545 -16.58 -26.06 4.38
C ASN A 545 -18.10 -26.21 4.65
N ASN A 546 -18.73 -27.30 4.21
CA ASN A 546 -20.18 -27.49 4.29
C ASN A 546 -20.69 -28.17 5.58
N LYS A 547 -19.82 -28.44 6.57
CA LYS A 547 -20.20 -29.14 7.81
C LYS A 547 -21.47 -28.59 8.48
N TYR A 548 -21.64 -27.27 8.51
CA TYR A 548 -22.82 -26.65 9.13
C TYR A 548 -24.09 -26.89 8.31
N GLU A 549 -23.99 -26.87 6.98
CA GLU A 549 -25.08 -27.23 6.06
C GLU A 549 -25.47 -28.70 6.23
N GLU A 550 -24.50 -29.62 6.31
CA GLU A 550 -24.78 -31.05 6.54
C GLU A 550 -25.53 -31.27 7.86
N LYS A 551 -25.09 -30.63 8.95
CA LYS A 551 -25.78 -30.72 10.25
C LYS A 551 -27.18 -30.13 10.21
N LEU A 552 -27.38 -29.07 9.45
CA LEU A 552 -28.71 -28.48 9.29
C LEU A 552 -29.64 -29.42 8.51
N ASN A 553 -29.12 -30.07 7.47
CA ASN A 553 -29.85 -31.04 6.67
C ASN A 553 -30.19 -32.34 7.45
N GLU A 554 -29.32 -32.79 8.35
CA GLU A 554 -29.63 -33.89 9.29
C GLU A 554 -30.85 -33.56 10.16
N LEU A 555 -30.96 -32.31 10.66
CA LEU A 555 -32.09 -31.88 11.49
C LEU A 555 -33.42 -31.78 10.73
N PHE A 556 -33.40 -31.57 9.41
CA PHE A 556 -34.62 -31.70 8.61
C PHE A 556 -35.02 -33.17 8.45
N GLN A 557 -34.04 -34.04 8.22
CA GLN A 557 -34.27 -35.47 7.99
C GLN A 557 -34.82 -36.18 9.23
N ASP A 558 -34.35 -35.84 10.43
CA ASP A 558 -34.83 -36.42 11.70
C ASP A 558 -36.13 -35.78 12.22
N GLY A 559 -36.62 -34.71 11.56
CA GLY A 559 -37.84 -34.00 11.91
C GLY A 559 -37.72 -32.99 13.06
N THR A 560 -36.50 -32.72 13.55
CA THR A 560 -36.25 -31.66 14.55
C THR A 560 -36.58 -30.28 13.98
N LEU A 561 -36.17 -30.02 12.73
CA LEU A 561 -36.63 -28.88 11.94
C LEU A 561 -37.82 -29.31 11.10
N LEU A 562 -38.96 -28.66 11.33
CA LEU A 562 -40.20 -28.99 10.66
C LEU A 562 -40.21 -28.38 9.26
N MET A 563 -40.34 -29.26 8.27
CA MET A 563 -40.41 -28.87 6.87
C MET A 563 -41.35 -29.81 6.12
N ASP A 564 -42.40 -29.26 5.52
CA ASP A 564 -43.28 -30.02 4.63
C ASP A 564 -42.75 -29.88 3.20
N VAL A 565 -42.36 -30.98 2.56
CA VAL A 565 -41.95 -31.03 1.14
C VAL A 565 -42.94 -31.78 0.25
N THR A 566 -44.10 -32.13 0.81
CA THR A 566 -45.20 -32.81 0.13
C THR A 566 -46.55 -32.33 0.66
N GLY A 567 -47.63 -32.57 -0.09
CA GLY A 567 -48.98 -32.22 0.32
C GLY A 567 -49.32 -30.73 0.14
N ASN A 568 -50.47 -30.33 0.67
CA ASN A 568 -51.01 -28.98 0.50
C ASN A 568 -51.48 -28.39 1.83
N LYS A 569 -51.20 -27.11 2.09
CA LYS A 569 -51.54 -26.41 3.34
C LYS A 569 -52.00 -24.98 3.07
N THR A 570 -53.05 -24.55 3.75
CA THR A 570 -53.54 -23.16 3.67
C THR A 570 -52.69 -22.26 4.56
N GLY A 571 -52.27 -21.11 4.02
CA GLY A 571 -51.50 -20.12 4.78
C GLY A 571 -50.10 -20.60 5.19
N GLN A 572 -49.56 -21.65 4.56
CA GLN A 572 -48.20 -22.12 4.81
C GLN A 572 -47.46 -22.21 3.49
N ILE A 573 -46.21 -21.75 3.47
CA ILE A 573 -45.38 -21.74 2.27
C ILE A 573 -43.90 -21.86 2.62
N ASN A 574 -43.14 -22.48 1.73
CA ASN A 574 -41.71 -22.65 1.86
C ASN A 574 -40.97 -21.47 1.22
N GLY A 575 -40.33 -20.65 2.06
CA GLY A 575 -39.40 -19.60 1.63
C GLY A 575 -37.96 -20.09 1.60
N LEU A 576 -37.08 -19.32 0.95
CA LEU A 576 -35.66 -19.65 0.82
C LEU A 576 -34.80 -18.49 1.30
N VAL A 577 -33.86 -18.79 2.18
CA VAL A 577 -32.86 -17.83 2.68
C VAL A 577 -31.46 -18.33 2.36
N VAL A 578 -30.49 -17.41 2.29
CA VAL A 578 -29.08 -17.78 2.15
C VAL A 578 -28.42 -17.65 3.51
N MET A 579 -27.68 -18.67 3.90
CA MET A 579 -26.83 -18.69 5.08
C MET A 579 -25.39 -18.93 4.65
N GLY A 580 -24.43 -18.53 5.48
CA GLY A 580 -23.04 -18.77 5.19
C GLY A 580 -22.11 -17.87 5.97
N SER A 581 -20.84 -18.25 5.98
CA SER A 581 -19.77 -17.47 6.58
C SER A 581 -18.59 -17.47 5.61
N GLY A 582 -18.34 -16.33 4.95
CA GLY A 582 -17.14 -16.04 4.18
C GLY A 582 -16.77 -17.02 3.05
N GLN A 583 -16.35 -18.22 3.42
CA GLN A 583 -15.81 -19.28 2.55
C GLN A 583 -16.87 -20.22 1.96
N HIS A 584 -18.03 -20.40 2.62
CA HIS A 584 -19.13 -21.22 2.12
C HIS A 584 -20.48 -20.55 2.38
N SER A 585 -21.32 -20.59 1.36
CA SER A 585 -22.69 -20.07 1.36
C SER A 585 -23.62 -21.14 0.83
N PHE A 586 -24.77 -21.31 1.45
CA PHE A 586 -25.74 -22.34 1.10
C PHE A 586 -27.17 -21.85 1.37
N GLY A 587 -28.15 -22.44 0.68
CA GLY A 587 -29.55 -22.13 0.87
C GLY A 587 -30.13 -22.91 2.05
N LYS A 588 -31.02 -22.27 2.80
CA LYS A 588 -31.85 -22.92 3.80
C LYS A 588 -33.32 -22.69 3.46
N PRO A 589 -34.12 -23.75 3.26
CA PRO A 589 -35.55 -23.59 3.22
C PRO A 589 -36.10 -23.23 4.59
N SER A 590 -37.07 -22.33 4.62
CA SER A 590 -37.70 -21.82 5.83
C SER A 590 -39.21 -21.88 5.68
N ARG A 591 -39.87 -22.56 6.61
CA ARG A 591 -41.33 -22.62 6.65
C ARG A 591 -41.89 -21.28 7.12
N ILE A 592 -42.71 -20.65 6.30
CA ILE A 592 -43.40 -19.40 6.61
C ILE A 592 -44.87 -19.71 6.81
N THR A 593 -45.43 -19.27 7.93
CA THR A 593 -46.87 -19.36 8.20
C THR A 593 -47.50 -17.98 8.16
N VAL A 594 -48.72 -17.93 7.64
CA VAL A 594 -49.55 -16.74 7.53
C VAL A 594 -50.93 -17.08 8.04
N THR A 595 -51.35 -16.36 9.07
CA THR A 595 -52.68 -16.50 9.66
C THR A 595 -53.44 -15.21 9.52
N THR A 596 -54.68 -15.30 9.02
CA THR A 596 -55.58 -14.16 8.91
C THR A 596 -56.80 -14.30 9.81
N TYR A 597 -57.08 -13.27 10.59
CA TYR A 597 -58.22 -13.25 11.52
C TYR A 597 -58.85 -11.85 11.58
N ARG A 598 -60.07 -11.81 12.12
CA ARG A 598 -60.78 -10.53 12.31
C ARG A 598 -60.10 -9.73 13.40
N GLY A 599 -59.76 -8.48 13.12
CA GLY A 599 -59.02 -7.63 14.04
C GLY A 599 -58.71 -6.27 13.43
N LYS A 600 -57.75 -5.55 14.04
CA LYS A 600 -57.30 -4.25 13.52
C LYS A 600 -56.64 -4.43 12.15
N PRO A 601 -56.94 -3.56 11.16
CA PRO A 601 -56.26 -3.56 9.87
C PRO A 601 -54.74 -3.52 10.03
N GLY A 602 -54.03 -4.43 9.36
CA GLY A 602 -52.57 -4.39 9.29
C GLY A 602 -51.91 -5.75 9.14
N ILE A 603 -50.64 -5.71 8.76
CA ILE A 603 -49.75 -6.88 8.73
C ILE A 603 -48.85 -6.82 9.96
N ILE A 604 -48.93 -7.85 10.78
CA ILE A 604 -48.06 -8.11 11.94
C ILE A 604 -47.00 -9.10 11.47
N ASN A 605 -45.77 -8.60 11.30
CA ASN A 605 -44.61 -9.44 11.08
C ASN A 605 -43.99 -9.76 12.44
N ILE A 606 -44.07 -11.03 12.88
CA ILE A 606 -43.64 -11.44 14.22
C ILE A 606 -42.15 -11.15 14.42
N GLU A 607 -41.30 -11.43 13.43
CA GLU A 607 -39.86 -11.21 13.48
C GLU A 607 -39.52 -9.74 13.70
N ARG A 608 -40.30 -8.82 13.10
CA ARG A 608 -40.14 -7.39 13.34
C ARG A 608 -40.53 -6.99 14.76
N GLU A 609 -41.65 -7.50 15.27
CA GLU A 609 -42.12 -7.18 16.63
C GLU A 609 -41.15 -7.67 17.71
N VAL A 610 -40.39 -8.75 17.44
CA VAL A 610 -39.34 -9.27 18.35
C VAL A 610 -37.93 -8.78 18.01
N ALA A 611 -37.78 -7.75 17.18
CA ALA A 611 -36.50 -7.15 16.77
C ALA A 611 -35.51 -8.13 16.12
N LYS A 612 -36.03 -9.10 15.36
CA LYS A 612 -35.29 -10.08 14.54
C LYS A 612 -35.39 -9.80 13.04
N SER A 613 -36.06 -8.73 12.62
CA SER A 613 -36.14 -8.28 11.23
C SER A 613 -35.27 -7.02 11.00
N GLY A 614 -34.48 -7.02 9.93
CA GLY A 614 -33.73 -5.86 9.46
C GLY A 614 -34.58 -4.83 8.69
N PRO A 615 -33.99 -3.68 8.30
CA PRO A 615 -34.70 -2.58 7.64
C PRO A 615 -35.21 -2.92 6.23
N ILE A 616 -34.47 -3.71 5.46
CA ILE A 616 -34.84 -4.06 4.08
C ILE A 616 -36.03 -5.02 4.09
N HIS A 617 -35.99 -6.00 4.99
CA HIS A 617 -37.13 -6.91 5.18
C HIS A 617 -38.38 -6.16 5.66
N SER A 618 -38.23 -5.24 6.63
CA SER A 618 -39.34 -4.41 7.10
C SER A 618 -39.98 -3.58 5.97
N LYS A 619 -39.17 -3.06 5.03
CA LYS A 619 -39.67 -2.38 3.83
C LYS A 619 -40.49 -3.33 2.94
N GLY A 620 -40.05 -4.59 2.78
CA GLY A 620 -40.79 -5.61 2.05
C GLY A 620 -42.22 -5.79 2.55
N VAL A 621 -42.41 -5.89 3.87
CA VAL A 621 -43.76 -6.01 4.49
C VAL A 621 -44.65 -4.80 4.18
N TYR A 622 -44.09 -3.58 4.18
CA TYR A 622 -44.84 -2.39 3.78
C TYR A 622 -45.24 -2.41 2.31
N VAL A 623 -44.39 -2.96 1.43
CA VAL A 623 -44.72 -3.16 0.02
C VAL A 623 -45.92 -4.10 -0.13
N LEU A 624 -46.01 -5.15 0.69
CA LEU A 624 -47.18 -6.05 0.70
C LEU A 624 -48.46 -5.31 1.07
N SER A 625 -48.38 -4.43 2.07
CA SER A 625 -49.52 -3.58 2.47
C SER A 625 -49.97 -2.68 1.31
N GLY A 626 -49.03 -2.10 0.57
CA GLY A 626 -49.30 -1.30 -0.63
C GLY A 626 -49.97 -2.11 -1.75
N TYR A 627 -49.46 -3.31 -2.03
CA TYR A 627 -50.04 -4.22 -3.03
C TYR A 627 -51.49 -4.60 -2.66
N LEU A 628 -51.73 -5.06 -1.43
CA LEU A 628 -53.06 -5.45 -0.97
C LEU A 628 -54.03 -4.27 -1.00
N GLY A 629 -53.55 -3.09 -0.59
CA GLY A 629 -54.30 -1.83 -0.67
C GLY A 629 -54.73 -1.51 -2.09
N LYS A 630 -53.78 -1.48 -3.01
CA LYS A 630 -54.02 -1.22 -4.44
C LYS A 630 -55.01 -2.22 -5.04
N LYS A 631 -54.85 -3.50 -4.74
CA LYS A 631 -55.58 -4.57 -5.42
C LYS A 631 -56.96 -4.87 -4.85
N TYR A 632 -57.14 -4.76 -3.54
CA TYR A 632 -58.38 -5.20 -2.89
C TYR A 632 -59.06 -4.12 -2.05
N ALA A 633 -58.39 -3.02 -1.72
CA ALA A 633 -58.91 -2.01 -0.78
C ALA A 633 -59.44 -0.73 -1.43
N GLN A 634 -59.81 -0.78 -2.72
CA GLN A 634 -60.26 0.41 -3.47
C GLN A 634 -61.68 0.88 -3.07
N GLU A 635 -62.58 -0.05 -2.76
CA GLU A 635 -63.96 0.26 -2.34
C GLU A 635 -64.11 0.31 -0.81
N HIS A 636 -63.43 -0.60 -0.11
CA HIS A 636 -63.54 -0.78 1.34
C HIS A 636 -62.15 -1.03 1.93
N PRO A 637 -61.86 -0.52 3.14
CA PRO A 637 -60.60 -0.83 3.82
C PRO A 637 -60.51 -2.33 4.15
N ILE A 638 -59.29 -2.86 4.23
CA ILE A 638 -59.02 -4.24 4.64
C ILE A 638 -59.22 -4.35 6.16
N SER A 639 -60.41 -4.76 6.60
CA SER A 639 -60.73 -5.02 8.01
C SER A 639 -60.21 -6.38 8.51
N LEU A 640 -58.94 -6.67 8.27
CA LEU A 640 -58.31 -7.96 8.60
C LEU A 640 -56.94 -7.75 9.23
N SER A 641 -56.64 -8.53 10.26
CA SER A 641 -55.28 -8.67 10.76
C SER A 641 -54.61 -9.87 10.09
N VAL A 642 -53.41 -9.64 9.56
CA VAL A 642 -52.55 -10.66 8.95
C VAL A 642 -51.35 -10.85 9.86
N SER A 643 -51.07 -12.07 10.31
CA SER A 643 -49.88 -12.39 11.09
C SER A 643 -48.97 -13.31 10.29
N ILE A 644 -47.70 -12.94 10.16
CA ILE A 644 -46.66 -13.67 9.41
C ILE A 644 -45.57 -14.10 10.38
N SER A 645 -45.11 -15.34 10.25
CA SER A 645 -44.10 -15.98 11.10
C SER A 645 -43.13 -16.82 10.26
N PHE A 646 -41.83 -16.67 10.48
CA PHE A 646 -40.80 -17.59 10.04
C PHE A 646 -40.58 -18.65 11.12
N GLU A 647 -41.12 -19.84 10.88
CA GLU A 647 -41.11 -20.91 11.87
C GLU A 647 -39.70 -21.42 12.16
N GLN A 648 -39.41 -21.66 13.44
CA GLN A 648 -38.11 -22.14 13.93
C GLN A 648 -36.91 -21.29 13.46
N ASN A 649 -37.14 -19.98 13.23
CA ASN A 649 -36.06 -19.02 13.00
C ASN A 649 -35.68 -18.26 14.29
N TYR A 650 -34.40 -18.35 14.66
CA TYR A 650 -33.85 -17.68 15.86
C TYR A 650 -32.82 -16.59 15.52
N SER A 651 -32.45 -16.50 14.23
CA SER A 651 -31.46 -15.55 13.72
C SER A 651 -32.13 -14.30 13.14
N MET A 652 -31.33 -13.28 12.87
CA MET A 652 -31.80 -12.06 12.22
C MET A 652 -32.13 -12.34 10.74
N ILE A 653 -33.25 -11.82 10.25
CA ILE A 653 -33.65 -11.88 8.83
C ILE A 653 -33.53 -10.47 8.23
N ASP A 654 -32.82 -10.34 7.12
CA ASP A 654 -32.84 -9.11 6.32
C ASP A 654 -32.83 -9.41 4.82
N GLY A 655 -33.25 -8.42 4.03
CA GLY A 655 -33.50 -8.54 2.59
C GLY A 655 -34.98 -8.68 2.24
N ASP A 656 -35.33 -8.43 0.98
CA ASP A 656 -36.71 -8.40 0.47
C ASP A 656 -37.08 -9.65 -0.35
N SER A 657 -36.18 -10.63 -0.43
CA SER A 657 -36.33 -11.82 -1.28
C SER A 657 -37.41 -12.82 -0.85
N ALA A 658 -38.03 -12.62 0.32
CA ALA A 658 -39.15 -13.42 0.81
C ALA A 658 -40.52 -12.73 0.58
N SER A 659 -40.55 -11.49 0.09
CA SER A 659 -41.78 -10.70 0.03
C SER A 659 -42.84 -11.32 -0.89
N SER A 660 -42.47 -11.88 -2.04
CA SER A 660 -43.42 -12.63 -2.88
C SER A 660 -43.94 -13.89 -2.18
N THR A 661 -43.06 -14.61 -1.48
CA THR A 661 -43.40 -15.81 -0.71
C THR A 661 -44.42 -15.51 0.39
N GLU A 662 -44.18 -14.48 1.19
CA GLU A 662 -45.11 -13.99 2.21
C GLU A 662 -46.46 -13.63 1.59
N LEU A 663 -46.46 -12.90 0.45
CA LEU A 663 -47.67 -12.50 -0.24
C LEU A 663 -48.52 -13.71 -0.67
N TYR A 664 -47.90 -14.78 -1.18
CA TYR A 664 -48.63 -16.01 -1.52
C TYR A 664 -49.28 -16.64 -0.28
N GLY A 665 -48.57 -16.68 0.85
CA GLY A 665 -49.13 -17.13 2.12
C GLY A 665 -50.35 -16.29 2.55
N ILE A 666 -50.29 -14.96 2.37
CA ILE A 666 -51.41 -14.05 2.63
C ILE A 666 -52.59 -14.37 1.72
N LEU A 667 -52.38 -14.44 0.41
CA LEU A 667 -53.45 -14.72 -0.55
C LEU A 667 -54.11 -16.08 -0.28
N SER A 668 -53.32 -17.10 0.04
CA SER A 668 -53.81 -18.42 0.45
C SER A 668 -54.64 -18.35 1.73
N SER A 669 -54.15 -17.68 2.78
CA SER A 669 -54.87 -17.56 4.06
C SER A 669 -56.20 -16.79 3.90
N ILE A 670 -56.25 -15.74 3.07
CA ILE A 670 -57.49 -14.99 2.84
C ILE A 670 -58.49 -15.78 1.99
N SER A 671 -58.03 -16.40 0.90
CA SER A 671 -58.88 -17.17 -0.01
C SER A 671 -59.29 -18.54 0.53
N ASN A 672 -58.59 -19.03 1.57
CA ASN A 672 -58.70 -20.39 2.09
C ASN A 672 -58.39 -21.48 1.04
N VAL A 673 -57.50 -21.18 0.10
CA VAL A 673 -57.01 -22.12 -0.91
C VAL A 673 -55.63 -22.63 -0.50
N PRO A 674 -55.42 -23.96 -0.42
CA PRO A 674 -54.15 -24.50 0.03
C PRO A 674 -53.04 -24.38 -1.02
N ILE A 675 -51.80 -24.20 -0.55
CA ILE A 675 -50.57 -24.14 -1.36
C ILE A 675 -49.85 -25.48 -1.32
N LYS A 676 -49.32 -25.91 -2.47
CA LYS A 676 -48.41 -27.06 -2.60
C LYS A 676 -47.13 -26.83 -1.80
N GLN A 677 -46.84 -27.72 -0.86
CA GLN A 677 -45.62 -27.67 -0.05
C GLN A 677 -44.42 -28.32 -0.76
N SER A 678 -44.64 -29.04 -1.86
CA SER A 678 -43.58 -29.52 -2.75
C SER A 678 -42.85 -28.39 -3.48
N ILE A 679 -43.37 -27.16 -3.47
CA ILE A 679 -42.79 -26.02 -4.18
C ILE A 679 -42.33 -24.95 -3.18
N ALA A 680 -41.05 -24.60 -3.23
CA ALA A 680 -40.50 -23.46 -2.52
C ALA A 680 -40.45 -22.21 -3.40
N VAL A 681 -40.39 -21.03 -2.77
CA VAL A 681 -40.46 -19.75 -3.46
C VAL A 681 -39.41 -18.78 -2.94
N THR A 682 -38.76 -18.09 -3.87
CA THR A 682 -38.00 -16.88 -3.59
C THR A 682 -38.27 -15.82 -4.66
N GLY A 683 -38.26 -14.55 -4.25
CA GLY A 683 -38.48 -13.43 -5.13
C GLY A 683 -38.89 -12.21 -4.34
N SER A 684 -38.34 -11.05 -4.69
CA SER A 684 -38.89 -9.78 -4.22
C SER A 684 -40.13 -9.41 -5.05
N VAL A 685 -41.03 -8.61 -4.49
CA VAL A 685 -42.23 -8.13 -5.19
C VAL A 685 -42.40 -6.64 -4.93
N ASN A 686 -42.83 -5.89 -5.96
CA ASN A 686 -43.19 -4.49 -5.79
C ASN A 686 -44.70 -4.29 -5.53
N GLN A 687 -45.14 -3.05 -5.32
CA GLN A 687 -46.55 -2.75 -5.03
C GLN A 687 -47.51 -3.04 -6.21
N ASN A 688 -46.98 -3.28 -7.41
CA ASN A 688 -47.78 -3.64 -8.58
C ASN A 688 -47.93 -5.16 -8.74
N GLY A 689 -47.19 -5.98 -7.98
CA GLY A 689 -47.18 -7.43 -8.14
C GLY A 689 -46.13 -7.94 -9.11
N GLU A 690 -45.22 -7.09 -9.59
CA GLU A 690 -44.11 -7.50 -10.44
C GLU A 690 -43.03 -8.17 -9.59
N ILE A 691 -42.56 -9.33 -10.02
CA ILE A 691 -41.52 -10.10 -9.36
C ILE A 691 -40.14 -9.53 -9.73
N GLN A 692 -39.30 -9.35 -8.73
CA GLN A 692 -38.01 -8.67 -8.81
C GLN A 692 -36.87 -9.63 -8.49
N PRO A 693 -35.69 -9.44 -9.13
CA PRO A 693 -34.55 -10.33 -8.95
C PRO A 693 -34.02 -10.32 -7.51
N ILE A 694 -33.43 -11.44 -7.12
CA ILE A 694 -32.86 -11.68 -5.79
C ILE A 694 -31.39 -12.08 -5.90
N GLY A 695 -30.66 -11.96 -4.79
CA GLY A 695 -29.31 -12.52 -4.65
C GLY A 695 -29.34 -13.99 -4.20
N GLY A 696 -28.28 -14.73 -4.55
CA GLY A 696 -28.05 -16.12 -4.15
C GLY A 696 -29.11 -17.10 -4.65
N VAL A 697 -29.51 -16.99 -5.92
CA VAL A 697 -30.55 -17.84 -6.50
C VAL A 697 -30.12 -19.31 -6.57
N ASN A 698 -28.85 -19.56 -6.87
CA ASN A 698 -28.31 -20.92 -6.98
C ASN A 698 -28.35 -21.63 -5.63
N GLU A 699 -27.82 -20.97 -4.60
CA GLU A 699 -27.75 -21.51 -3.23
C GLU A 699 -29.16 -21.81 -2.72
N LYS A 700 -30.12 -20.92 -2.99
CA LYS A 700 -31.52 -21.10 -2.59
C LYS A 700 -32.17 -22.31 -3.26
N ILE A 701 -31.96 -22.50 -4.57
CA ILE A 701 -32.49 -23.65 -5.30
C ILE A 701 -31.86 -24.94 -4.77
N GLU A 702 -30.53 -24.97 -4.70
CA GLU A 702 -29.73 -26.11 -4.24
C GLU A 702 -30.11 -26.50 -2.80
N GLY A 703 -30.31 -25.53 -1.91
CA GLY A 703 -30.71 -25.81 -0.53
C GLY A 703 -32.09 -26.47 -0.39
N PHE A 704 -33.07 -26.12 -1.23
CA PHE A 704 -34.36 -26.83 -1.24
C PHE A 704 -34.25 -28.20 -1.90
N PHE A 705 -33.49 -28.28 -2.99
CA PHE A 705 -33.18 -29.53 -3.67
C PHE A 705 -32.55 -30.56 -2.71
N ASP A 706 -31.55 -30.16 -1.92
CA ASP A 706 -30.84 -31.03 -0.98
C ASP A 706 -31.79 -31.59 0.11
N VAL A 707 -32.73 -30.77 0.59
CA VAL A 707 -33.76 -31.22 1.54
C VAL A 707 -34.74 -32.18 0.86
N CYS A 708 -35.22 -31.86 -0.34
CA CYS A 708 -36.09 -32.77 -1.12
C CYS A 708 -35.42 -34.11 -1.40
N LYS A 709 -34.15 -34.11 -1.81
CA LYS A 709 -33.35 -35.31 -2.07
C LYS A 709 -33.26 -36.20 -0.83
N ARG A 710 -32.99 -35.61 0.34
CA ARG A 710 -32.89 -36.34 1.62
C ARG A 710 -34.23 -36.85 2.15
N MET A 711 -35.31 -36.13 1.90
CA MET A 711 -36.68 -36.54 2.27
C MET A 711 -37.32 -37.49 1.23
N GLY A 712 -36.67 -37.68 0.08
CA GLY A 712 -37.14 -38.48 -1.04
C GLY A 712 -37.88 -37.65 -2.10
N PHE A 713 -37.47 -37.80 -3.36
CA PHE A 713 -38.12 -37.12 -4.47
C PHE A 713 -39.54 -37.64 -4.72
N THR A 714 -40.45 -36.73 -5.02
CA THR A 714 -41.83 -37.03 -5.39
C THR A 714 -42.16 -36.76 -6.85
N GLY A 715 -41.24 -36.13 -7.59
CA GLY A 715 -41.42 -35.76 -9.00
C GLY A 715 -42.25 -34.49 -9.24
N ASP A 716 -42.87 -33.91 -8.21
CA ASP A 716 -43.59 -32.64 -8.28
C ASP A 716 -42.88 -31.49 -7.55
N GLN A 717 -41.73 -31.78 -6.94
CA GLN A 717 -40.95 -30.82 -6.16
C GLN A 717 -40.24 -29.79 -7.03
N GLY A 718 -40.08 -28.57 -6.51
CA GLY A 718 -39.43 -27.53 -7.28
C GLY A 718 -39.34 -26.16 -6.63
N VAL A 719 -38.83 -25.19 -7.38
CA VAL A 719 -38.63 -23.82 -6.91
C VAL A 719 -39.18 -22.80 -7.90
N ILE A 720 -39.91 -21.80 -7.39
CA ILE A 720 -40.31 -20.61 -8.11
C ILE A 720 -39.27 -19.50 -7.89
N ILE A 721 -38.79 -18.91 -8.98
CA ILE A 721 -37.80 -17.83 -8.99
C ILE A 721 -38.23 -16.65 -9.88
N PRO A 722 -37.61 -15.45 -9.72
CA PRO A 722 -37.78 -14.35 -10.65
C PRO A 722 -37.22 -14.68 -12.03
N LYS A 723 -37.96 -14.36 -13.10
CA LYS A 723 -37.52 -14.56 -14.49
C LYS A 723 -36.21 -13.85 -14.82
N GLN A 724 -35.96 -12.70 -14.19
CA GLN A 724 -34.73 -11.92 -14.39
C GLN A 724 -33.48 -12.62 -13.82
N ASN A 725 -33.64 -13.57 -12.89
CA ASN A 725 -32.54 -14.36 -12.35
C ASN A 725 -32.14 -15.54 -13.24
N MET A 726 -32.82 -15.79 -14.36
CA MET A 726 -32.48 -16.86 -15.30
C MET A 726 -31.01 -16.83 -15.72
N LYS A 727 -30.49 -15.63 -16.02
CA LYS A 727 -29.09 -15.41 -16.38
C LYS A 727 -28.09 -15.70 -15.25
N ASN A 728 -28.56 -15.81 -14.01
CA ASN A 728 -27.73 -16.08 -12.84
C ASN A 728 -27.67 -17.58 -12.51
N LEU A 729 -28.44 -18.43 -13.20
CA LEU A 729 -28.50 -19.86 -12.93
C LEU A 729 -27.19 -20.54 -13.33
N MET A 730 -26.49 -21.08 -12.35
CA MET A 730 -25.27 -21.86 -12.48
C MET A 730 -25.37 -23.05 -11.52
N LEU A 731 -26.42 -23.87 -11.67
CA LEU A 731 -26.73 -24.92 -10.70
C LEU A 731 -25.76 -26.10 -10.76
N LYS A 732 -25.55 -26.78 -9.62
CA LYS A 732 -24.84 -28.07 -9.55
C LYS A 732 -25.39 -29.07 -10.58
N ASP A 733 -24.51 -29.92 -11.12
CA ASP A 733 -24.87 -30.88 -12.17
C ASP A 733 -26.00 -31.83 -11.73
N GLU A 734 -25.99 -32.27 -10.46
CA GLU A 734 -27.06 -33.10 -9.88
C GLU A 734 -28.45 -32.46 -9.93
N VAL A 735 -28.54 -31.12 -9.82
CA VAL A 735 -29.82 -30.40 -9.92
C VAL A 735 -30.27 -30.36 -11.37
N VAL A 736 -29.34 -30.14 -12.30
CA VAL A 736 -29.63 -30.12 -13.73
C VAL A 736 -30.11 -31.49 -14.20
N GLU A 737 -29.46 -32.56 -13.76
CA GLU A 737 -29.85 -33.95 -14.04
C GLU A 737 -31.24 -34.26 -13.50
N ALA A 738 -31.53 -33.92 -12.24
CA ALA A 738 -32.86 -34.13 -11.67
C ALA A 738 -33.97 -33.36 -12.40
N VAL A 739 -33.69 -32.16 -12.91
CA VAL A 739 -34.65 -31.41 -13.74
C VAL A 739 -34.82 -32.05 -15.12
N LYS A 740 -33.74 -32.54 -15.71
CA LYS A 740 -33.77 -33.25 -17.00
C LYS A 740 -34.59 -34.55 -16.91
N ASP A 741 -34.47 -35.27 -15.80
CA ASP A 741 -35.18 -36.53 -15.53
C ASP A 741 -36.61 -36.30 -15.01
N GLY A 742 -36.99 -35.05 -14.75
CA GLY A 742 -38.33 -34.65 -14.32
C GLY A 742 -38.63 -34.91 -12.84
N GLU A 743 -37.60 -35.19 -12.04
CA GLU A 743 -37.71 -35.41 -10.59
C GLU A 743 -37.85 -34.11 -9.81
N PHE A 744 -37.31 -33.01 -10.36
CA PHE A 744 -37.35 -31.67 -9.78
C PHE A 744 -37.70 -30.61 -10.84
N HIS A 745 -38.28 -29.48 -10.46
CA HIS A 745 -38.74 -28.46 -11.42
C HIS A 745 -38.33 -27.05 -11.00
N ILE A 746 -37.98 -26.19 -11.96
CA ILE A 746 -37.73 -24.77 -11.73
C ILE A 746 -38.71 -23.96 -12.55
N TYR A 747 -39.34 -22.97 -11.90
CA TYR A 747 -40.34 -22.11 -12.52
C TYR A 747 -39.90 -20.65 -12.49
N ALA A 748 -39.87 -20.00 -13.65
CA ALA A 748 -39.50 -18.60 -13.78
C ALA A 748 -40.75 -17.73 -14.00
N ILE A 749 -41.01 -16.81 -13.07
CA ILE A 749 -42.19 -15.93 -13.10
C ILE A 749 -41.81 -14.45 -13.13
N SER A 750 -42.70 -13.63 -13.70
CA SER A 750 -42.60 -12.17 -13.76
C SER A 750 -43.67 -11.47 -12.92
N HIS A 751 -44.76 -12.14 -12.58
CA HIS A 751 -45.85 -11.55 -11.80
C HIS A 751 -46.42 -12.51 -10.75
N VAL A 752 -46.97 -11.95 -9.66
CA VAL A 752 -47.58 -12.71 -8.55
C VAL A 752 -48.65 -13.69 -9.03
N GLU A 753 -49.50 -13.28 -9.97
CA GLU A 753 -50.57 -14.10 -10.56
C GLU A 753 -50.05 -15.42 -11.12
N GLU A 754 -48.86 -15.42 -11.72
CA GLU A 754 -48.27 -16.61 -12.32
C GLU A 754 -47.83 -17.59 -11.24
N GLY A 755 -47.25 -17.10 -10.14
CA GLY A 755 -46.80 -17.92 -9.03
C GLY A 755 -47.95 -18.52 -8.22
N ILE A 756 -49.01 -17.74 -7.94
CA ILE A 756 -50.15 -18.26 -7.18
C ILE A 756 -50.89 -19.37 -7.96
N GLU A 757 -50.93 -19.28 -9.29
CA GLU A 757 -51.46 -20.33 -10.16
C GLU A 757 -50.66 -21.64 -10.08
N ILE A 758 -49.32 -21.54 -10.04
CA ILE A 758 -48.44 -22.70 -9.91
C ILE A 758 -48.65 -23.36 -8.53
N LEU A 759 -48.68 -22.55 -7.48
CA LEU A 759 -48.75 -22.98 -6.08
C LEU A 759 -50.08 -23.61 -5.70
N THR A 760 -51.19 -23.15 -6.28
CA THR A 760 -52.55 -23.59 -5.92
C THR A 760 -53.21 -24.46 -6.99
N GLY A 761 -52.76 -24.38 -8.24
CA GLY A 761 -53.45 -24.98 -9.39
C GLY A 761 -54.74 -24.25 -9.82
N VAL A 762 -55.07 -23.12 -9.18
CA VAL A 762 -56.26 -22.31 -9.44
C VAL A 762 -55.89 -21.04 -10.20
N PRO A 763 -56.63 -20.64 -11.26
CA PRO A 763 -56.36 -19.39 -11.97
C PRO A 763 -56.38 -18.17 -11.04
N ALA A 764 -55.47 -17.22 -11.23
CA ALA A 764 -55.42 -16.03 -10.38
C ALA A 764 -56.63 -15.11 -10.61
N GLY A 765 -57.03 -14.96 -11.88
CA GLY A 765 -58.16 -14.14 -12.34
C GLY A 765 -57.78 -12.67 -12.52
N THR A 766 -58.10 -12.10 -13.68
CA THR A 766 -57.89 -10.68 -13.99
C THR A 766 -59.16 -9.88 -13.74
N GLU A 767 -59.00 -8.63 -13.32
CA GLU A 767 -60.11 -7.69 -13.13
C GLU A 767 -60.70 -7.29 -14.49
N ASP A 768 -62.03 -7.30 -14.61
CA ASP A 768 -62.75 -6.79 -15.79
C ASP A 768 -62.98 -5.28 -15.74
N GLU A 769 -63.54 -4.69 -16.80
CA GLU A 769 -63.82 -3.24 -16.88
C GLU A 769 -64.79 -2.74 -15.79
N ASN A 770 -65.58 -3.64 -15.20
CA ASN A 770 -66.52 -3.33 -14.11
C ASN A 770 -65.89 -3.56 -12.73
N GLY A 771 -64.59 -3.84 -12.69
CA GLY A 771 -63.84 -4.08 -11.47
C GLY A 771 -64.06 -5.48 -10.88
N ASN A 772 -64.69 -6.43 -11.58
CA ASN A 772 -64.99 -7.78 -11.05
C ASN A 772 -63.95 -8.81 -11.47
N TYR A 773 -63.80 -9.86 -10.67
CA TYR A 773 -62.92 -10.99 -10.96
C TYR A 773 -63.76 -12.22 -11.36
N PRO A 774 -63.33 -13.05 -12.33
CA PRO A 774 -64.05 -14.25 -12.72
C PRO A 774 -64.26 -15.21 -11.55
N GLU A 775 -65.43 -15.85 -11.48
CA GLU A 775 -65.73 -16.83 -10.44
C GLU A 775 -64.76 -18.02 -10.47
N GLY A 776 -64.49 -18.59 -9.30
CA GLY A 776 -63.54 -19.70 -9.15
C GLY A 776 -62.06 -19.30 -9.19
N THR A 777 -61.74 -18.01 -9.32
CA THR A 777 -60.35 -17.51 -9.30
C THR A 777 -59.91 -17.07 -7.91
N ILE A 778 -58.60 -17.07 -7.65
CA ILE A 778 -58.04 -16.66 -6.35
C ILE A 778 -58.45 -15.23 -5.99
N ASN A 779 -58.33 -14.28 -6.93
CA ASN A 779 -58.65 -12.88 -6.67
C ASN A 779 -60.14 -12.67 -6.37
N ALA A 780 -61.04 -13.44 -7.01
CA ALA A 780 -62.46 -13.41 -6.69
C ALA A 780 -62.74 -13.94 -5.27
N MET A 781 -62.08 -15.02 -4.85
CA MET A 781 -62.22 -15.60 -3.51
C MET A 781 -61.72 -14.64 -2.43
N VAL A 782 -60.56 -14.01 -2.64
CA VAL A 782 -60.00 -12.99 -1.74
C VAL A 782 -60.99 -11.83 -1.57
N ARG A 783 -61.48 -11.27 -2.67
CA ARG A 783 -62.41 -10.13 -2.63
C ARG A 783 -63.74 -10.49 -1.99
N SER A 784 -64.27 -11.68 -2.28
CA SER A 784 -65.51 -12.18 -1.67
C SER A 784 -65.37 -12.33 -0.15
N ARG A 785 -64.23 -12.88 0.32
CA ARG A 785 -63.94 -13.02 1.76
C ARG A 785 -63.89 -11.65 2.45
N LEU A 786 -63.17 -10.69 1.87
CA LEU A 786 -63.05 -9.33 2.42
C LEU A 786 -64.40 -8.59 2.46
N LYS A 787 -65.20 -8.67 1.38
CA LYS A 787 -66.57 -8.11 1.35
C LYS A 787 -67.48 -8.73 2.42
N ARG A 788 -67.37 -10.05 2.65
CA ARG A 788 -68.15 -10.74 3.69
C ARG A 788 -67.79 -10.25 5.09
N ILE A 789 -66.50 -10.09 5.40
CA ILE A 789 -66.03 -9.57 6.69
C ILE A 789 -66.53 -8.13 6.90
N HIS A 790 -66.41 -7.27 5.88
CA HIS A 790 -66.89 -5.90 5.95
C HIS A 790 -68.40 -5.80 6.23
N LYS A 791 -69.22 -6.63 5.57
CA LYS A 791 -70.68 -6.70 5.82
C LYS A 791 -71.03 -7.15 7.24
N GLU A 792 -70.24 -8.04 7.83
CA GLU A 792 -70.44 -8.49 9.21
C GLU A 792 -70.01 -7.42 10.24
N ASP A 793 -68.94 -6.68 9.96
CA ASP A 793 -68.47 -5.59 10.82
C ASP A 793 -69.45 -4.40 10.81
N SER A 794 -70.02 -4.06 9.65
CA SER A 794 -71.02 -3.00 9.54
C SER A 794 -72.36 -3.35 10.22
N LYS A 795 -72.79 -4.61 10.15
CA LYS A 795 -73.95 -5.10 10.91
C LYS A 795 -73.76 -4.96 12.43
N LYS A 796 -72.60 -5.40 12.95
CA LYS A 796 -72.28 -5.24 14.38
C LYS A 796 -72.20 -3.79 14.83
N ALA A 797 -71.65 -2.90 13.99
CA ALA A 797 -71.57 -1.47 14.30
C ALA A 797 -72.97 -0.82 14.38
N ASN A 798 -73.91 -1.25 13.54
CA ASN A 798 -75.31 -0.80 13.61
C ASN A 798 -76.03 -1.39 14.83
N ASP A 799 -75.88 -2.67 15.12
CA ASP A 799 -76.48 -3.31 16.30
C ASP A 799 -75.94 -2.71 17.63
N SER A 800 -74.71 -2.18 17.64
CA SER A 800 -74.13 -1.49 18.81
C SER A 800 -74.50 0.00 18.94
N LYS A 801 -75.13 0.58 17.91
CA LYS A 801 -75.64 1.97 17.95
C LYS A 801 -77.12 2.03 18.33
N ASP A 802 -77.84 0.92 18.14
CA ASP A 802 -79.26 0.76 18.49
C ASP A 802 -79.47 0.12 19.89
N ALA A 803 -78.39 -0.15 20.62
CA ALA A 803 -78.36 -0.60 22.02
C ALA A 803 -77.67 0.46 22.90
#